data_AF-A0AAD5N8U8-F1
#
_entry.id   AF-A0AAD5N8U8-F1
#
_cell.length_a   1.000
_cell.length_b   1.000
_cell.length_c   1.000
_cell.angle_alpha   90.00
_cell.angle_beta   90.00
_cell.angle_gamma   90.00
#
_symmetry.space_group_name_H-M   'P 1'
#
loop_
_entity.id
_entity.type
_entity.pdbx_description
1 polymer ?
#
loop_
_entity_poly.entity_id
_entity_poly.type
_entity_poly.pdbx_seq_one_letter_code
_entity_poly.pdbx_strand_id
1 'polypeptide(L)'
;MGAQHGHGHGRERQGGAEARKRVWPGLFLGLAIIVVLVLSQLVLGDGDAKLQLQFPQRYQHQHQLQQLRLPLRQDLLSTSASFSISSLLLLLSPSSLHHILPRLYPYFSPPAPAASEPVCHIPSPFSTAPPTSRPIAMALADESNRVVQEFDFSNDDLNRHVKEFLRQMNEGLSQEGTSLQQIPTYVTGVPNGTEKVRFWRTRATEASTDTTFFLMQGLYLAVDLGGTNFRVCSIMLNGDTTFNLTFNKVAIPKELMVAKTSSELFSFLAKQIEVFLKEHHAEHFNSHLRRRNTYSTASGYRDEHIFRLGFTFSFPVKQLAINKGLLIRWTKGFDIRDAVGKDVCALLQTEIDKLQLPVKVAALVNDTVGTLMARSYTSTGKSRSILGAIFGTGTNGAYMEKLDNIKKPITGDYDHSTGEMVVNTEWGSFDNQLNVLPSTAWDKALDAQSVNPGDQMFEKRVSGMFLGEIVRLAVADMINSEKSSLFKDLNSSSNDWGSTTNIAPQSGFLKPWGLDSSIMSVAAADNTPELSTLRQELENLLHVYTPSLEDAQAFKSVSNAVGRRAARLSAVAIGAIALQSGKLEDPNEEVIDIGVDGSLVEHYPFFRDMIYEALRAIDGIGPKGAEKIRIGIAKDGSGVGAALIALVAAGRETPEDYLVDIKAESNRGRKLSNAIADEPLISTTALVVGGIVGALALAAFWYTKRR
;
A
#
# COMPACT_ATOMS: atom_id res chain seq x y z
N MET A 1 19.26 50.01 -20.28
CA MET A 1 20.37 50.85 -20.81
C MET A 1 21.06 50.07 -21.92
N GLY A 2 21.78 50.74 -22.83
CA GLY A 2 22.27 50.17 -24.11
C GLY A 2 23.31 49.02 -23.99
N ALA A 3 23.99 48.60 -25.05
CA ALA A 3 24.01 49.05 -26.46
C ALA A 3 24.80 48.03 -27.31
N GLN A 4 24.50 47.93 -28.62
CA GLN A 4 25.48 47.68 -29.71
C GLN A 4 26.35 46.40 -29.69
N HIS A 5 27.07 46.03 -30.76
CA HIS A 5 26.77 45.90 -32.19
C HIS A 5 27.85 44.93 -32.75
N GLY A 6 27.57 44.13 -33.78
CA GLY A 6 28.57 43.25 -34.39
C GLY A 6 28.11 42.70 -35.74
N HIS A 7 28.38 43.43 -36.82
CA HIS A 7 27.83 43.19 -38.15
C HIS A 7 28.90 42.72 -39.15
N GLY A 8 28.49 41.95 -40.16
CA GLY A 8 29.12 41.94 -41.49
C GLY A 8 29.27 40.56 -42.15
N HIS A 9 29.18 40.41 -43.48
CA HIS A 9 28.59 41.30 -44.50
C HIS A 9 28.46 40.55 -45.86
N GLY A 10 27.71 41.10 -46.84
CA GLY A 10 27.65 40.66 -48.25
C GLY A 10 26.44 39.76 -48.59
N ARG A 11 25.38 40.21 -49.28
CA ARG A 11 25.22 40.68 -50.70
C ARG A 11 25.49 39.60 -51.76
N GLU A 12 24.48 39.28 -52.57
CA GLU A 12 24.44 39.71 -53.98
C GLU A 12 23.06 39.57 -54.66
N ARG A 13 22.92 40.12 -55.86
CA ARG A 13 21.69 40.17 -56.68
C ARG A 13 21.83 39.34 -57.96
N GLN A 14 20.68 38.87 -58.45
CA GLN A 14 20.32 38.50 -59.83
C GLN A 14 21.40 38.52 -60.94
N GLY A 15 21.55 37.37 -61.59
CA GLY A 15 22.00 37.20 -62.98
C GLY A 15 21.62 35.78 -63.41
N GLY A 16 21.09 35.57 -64.62
CA GLY A 16 20.55 34.26 -65.02
C GLY A 16 20.93 33.83 -66.42
N ALA A 17 21.05 32.51 -66.62
CA ALA A 17 20.77 31.79 -67.87
C ALA A 17 20.79 30.26 -67.64
N GLU A 18 19.86 29.56 -68.29
CA GLU A 18 19.84 28.13 -68.68
C GLU A 18 20.55 27.04 -67.83
N ALA A 19 19.76 26.07 -67.31
CA ALA A 19 19.81 24.67 -67.77
C ALA A 19 18.81 23.70 -67.07
N ARG A 20 17.87 23.16 -67.86
CA ARG A 20 17.39 21.75 -67.90
C ARG A 20 17.08 20.92 -66.62
N LYS A 21 15.82 20.45 -66.61
CA LYS A 21 15.32 19.07 -66.33
C LYS A 21 14.88 18.65 -64.90
N ARG A 22 13.55 18.49 -64.80
CA ARG A 22 12.78 17.36 -64.21
C ARG A 22 13.05 16.96 -62.75
N VAL A 23 12.02 17.19 -61.93
CA VAL A 23 11.77 16.48 -60.66
C VAL A 23 10.51 15.60 -60.82
N TRP A 24 10.30 14.61 -59.95
CA TRP A 24 9.14 13.70 -59.81
C TRP A 24 9.07 12.51 -60.80
N PRO A 25 9.29 11.27 -60.28
CA PRO A 25 8.19 10.29 -60.29
C PRO A 25 8.10 9.38 -59.03
N GLY A 26 8.80 9.69 -57.92
CA GLY A 26 8.90 8.78 -56.77
C GLY A 26 7.66 8.67 -55.85
N LEU A 27 6.87 9.74 -55.69
CA LEU A 27 5.84 9.80 -54.63
C LEU A 27 4.55 9.02 -54.93
N PHE A 28 4.21 8.78 -56.20
CA PHE A 28 2.94 8.12 -56.56
C PHE A 28 2.99 6.59 -56.44
N LEU A 29 4.18 5.99 -56.43
CA LEU A 29 4.32 4.52 -56.40
C LEU A 29 4.06 3.93 -54.99
N GLY A 30 4.43 4.65 -53.93
CA GLY A 30 4.24 4.19 -52.55
C GLY A 30 2.77 4.17 -52.10
N LEU A 31 1.98 5.17 -52.52
CA LEU A 31 0.56 5.28 -52.16
C LEU A 31 -0.31 4.18 -52.81
N ALA A 32 0.04 3.74 -54.02
CA ALA A 32 -0.69 2.67 -54.71
C ALA A 32 -0.53 1.29 -54.03
N ILE A 33 0.66 1.00 -53.47
CA ILE A 33 0.96 -0.29 -52.83
C ILE A 33 0.15 -0.46 -51.53
N ILE A 34 -0.03 0.62 -50.75
CA ILE A 34 -0.78 0.59 -49.49
C ILE A 34 -2.27 0.31 -49.75
N VAL A 35 -2.87 0.93 -50.77
CA VAL A 35 -4.29 0.72 -51.12
C VAL A 35 -4.56 -0.72 -51.60
N VAL A 36 -3.64 -1.33 -52.36
CA VAL A 36 -3.77 -2.72 -52.81
C VAL A 36 -3.65 -3.72 -51.66
N LEU A 37 -2.80 -3.48 -50.67
CA LEU A 37 -2.67 -4.33 -49.48
C LEU A 37 -3.92 -4.25 -48.57
N VAL A 38 -4.51 -3.06 -48.42
CA VAL A 38 -5.74 -2.88 -47.62
C VAL A 38 -6.95 -3.55 -48.29
N LEU A 39 -7.07 -3.47 -49.62
CA LEU A 39 -8.18 -4.13 -50.33
C LEU A 39 -8.05 -5.65 -50.44
N SER A 40 -6.83 -6.20 -50.43
CA SER A 40 -6.63 -7.67 -50.54
C SER A 40 -6.88 -8.44 -49.24
N GLN A 41 -6.87 -7.79 -48.07
CA GLN A 41 -7.33 -8.41 -46.81
C GLN A 41 -8.86 -8.37 -46.61
N LEU A 42 -9.60 -7.58 -47.40
CA LEU A 42 -11.06 -7.44 -47.28
C LEU A 42 -11.89 -8.40 -48.15
N VAL A 43 -11.24 -9.24 -48.97
CA VAL A 43 -11.92 -10.13 -49.94
C VAL A 43 -11.65 -11.63 -49.70
N LEU A 44 -10.68 -11.99 -48.85
CA LEU A 44 -10.39 -13.38 -48.49
C LEU A 44 -10.99 -13.74 -47.12
N GLY A 45 -12.32 -13.72 -47.07
CA GLY A 45 -13.12 -13.95 -45.87
C GLY A 45 -14.33 -14.86 -46.10
N ASP A 46 -14.34 -15.67 -47.16
CA ASP A 46 -15.32 -16.74 -47.38
C ASP A 46 -14.78 -17.75 -48.40
N GLY A 47 -14.91 -19.06 -48.15
CA GLY A 47 -14.48 -20.10 -49.11
C GLY A 47 -13.99 -21.41 -48.52
N ASP A 48 -14.92 -22.31 -48.22
CA ASP A 48 -14.64 -23.74 -48.01
C ASP A 48 -14.04 -24.38 -49.27
N ALA A 49 -12.89 -25.05 -49.17
CA ALA A 49 -12.35 -25.90 -50.24
C ALA A 49 -11.53 -27.08 -49.70
N LYS A 50 -12.12 -28.29 -49.81
CA LYS A 50 -11.39 -29.54 -49.63
C LYS A 50 -10.25 -29.65 -50.65
N LEU A 51 -9.04 -29.96 -50.20
CA LEU A 51 -8.04 -30.59 -51.07
C LEU A 51 -7.39 -31.77 -50.34
N GLN A 52 -7.61 -32.96 -50.90
CA GLN A 52 -6.95 -34.19 -50.49
C GLN A 52 -5.50 -34.16 -51.01
N LEU A 53 -4.55 -34.48 -50.13
CA LEU A 53 -3.23 -34.96 -50.54
C LEU A 53 -2.98 -36.29 -49.83
N GLN A 54 -3.09 -37.37 -50.60
CA GLN A 54 -2.69 -38.71 -50.18
C GLN A 54 -1.16 -38.83 -50.22
N PHE A 55 -0.59 -39.62 -49.29
CA PHE A 55 0.50 -40.61 -49.44
C PHE A 55 1.14 -40.88 -48.05
N PRO A 56 1.68 -42.09 -47.79
CA PRO A 56 0.88 -43.28 -47.52
C PRO A 56 1.12 -43.86 -46.12
N GLN A 57 0.24 -44.78 -45.70
CA GLN A 57 0.36 -45.57 -44.46
C GLN A 57 1.67 -46.38 -44.39
N ARG A 58 2.24 -46.52 -43.19
CA ARG A 58 2.79 -47.83 -42.75
C ARG A 58 2.98 -47.97 -41.23
N TYR A 59 2.62 -49.16 -40.76
CA TYR A 59 2.83 -49.82 -39.46
C TYR A 59 1.97 -49.43 -38.23
N GLN A 60 1.15 -50.41 -37.86
CA GLN A 60 0.41 -50.57 -36.61
C GLN A 60 1.20 -51.43 -35.60
N HIS A 61 0.59 -51.60 -34.41
CA HIS A 61 0.93 -52.51 -33.31
C HIS A 61 2.08 -52.02 -32.40
N GLN A 62 2.02 -52.24 -31.07
CA GLN A 62 1.36 -53.36 -30.38
C GLN A 62 0.64 -52.99 -29.06
N HIS A 63 -0.21 -53.91 -28.59
CA HIS A 63 -1.09 -53.79 -27.43
C HIS A 63 -0.42 -54.00 -26.06
N GLN A 64 -1.06 -53.44 -25.01
CA GLN A 64 -1.32 -53.99 -23.66
C GLN A 64 -0.36 -55.04 -23.04
N LEU A 65 -0.06 -54.88 -21.74
CA LEU A 65 -0.55 -55.78 -20.67
C LEU A 65 -0.19 -55.27 -19.24
N GLN A 66 -1.21 -55.31 -18.37
CA GLN A 66 -1.27 -55.81 -16.97
C GLN A 66 -0.03 -55.67 -16.05
N GLN A 67 -0.09 -54.96 -14.92
CA GLN A 67 -0.83 -55.18 -13.63
C GLN A 67 0.00 -55.88 -12.53
N LEU A 68 -0.08 -55.31 -11.31
CA LEU A 68 0.05 -55.95 -9.99
C LEU A 68 1.37 -56.67 -9.60
N ARG A 69 2.10 -56.11 -8.61
CA ARG A 69 2.23 -56.70 -7.24
C ARG A 69 3.18 -55.93 -6.30
N LEU A 70 2.72 -55.73 -5.07
CA LEU A 70 3.48 -55.65 -3.81
C LEU A 70 3.24 -56.97 -3.04
N PRO A 71 3.89 -57.29 -1.90
CA PRO A 71 5.10 -56.73 -1.25
C PRO A 71 6.12 -57.82 -0.78
N LEU A 72 7.13 -57.40 0.02
CA LEU A 72 7.89 -58.09 1.11
C LEU A 72 9.40 -58.31 0.93
N ARG A 73 10.18 -57.73 1.88
CA ARG A 73 11.37 -58.23 2.64
C ARG A 73 12.57 -58.84 1.87
N GLN A 74 13.84 -58.76 2.32
CA GLN A 74 14.45 -58.18 3.53
C GLN A 74 15.96 -57.90 3.30
N ASP A 75 16.54 -57.08 4.19
CA ASP A 75 17.94 -57.06 4.66
C ASP A 75 19.14 -56.91 3.69
N LEU A 76 19.86 -55.79 3.85
CA LEU A 76 21.33 -55.78 4.02
C LEU A 76 21.78 -54.54 4.80
N LEU A 77 22.74 -54.73 5.72
CA LEU A 77 23.37 -53.71 6.57
C LEU A 77 24.35 -52.83 5.72
N SER A 78 24.86 -51.66 6.13
CA SER A 78 25.32 -51.29 7.47
C SER A 78 25.53 -49.77 7.73
N THR A 79 25.35 -49.40 9.01
CA THR A 79 26.08 -48.39 9.80
C THR A 79 26.70 -47.12 9.16
N SER A 80 26.24 -45.95 9.63
CA SER A 80 27.01 -45.15 10.62
C SER A 80 26.12 -44.07 11.24
N ALA A 81 26.34 -43.76 12.52
CA ALA A 81 25.48 -42.85 13.29
C ALA A 81 26.27 -41.71 13.95
N SER A 82 25.56 -40.62 14.16
CA SER A 82 25.90 -39.39 14.90
C SER A 82 26.64 -39.57 16.23
N PHE A 83 27.49 -38.60 16.57
CA PHE A 83 27.92 -38.35 17.95
C PHE A 83 27.88 -36.86 18.31
N SER A 84 27.37 -36.59 19.52
CA SER A 84 27.45 -35.32 20.24
C SER A 84 27.59 -35.67 21.71
N ILE A 85 28.69 -35.30 22.37
CA ILE A 85 28.89 -35.46 23.82
C ILE A 85 29.70 -34.29 24.36
N SER A 86 29.29 -33.77 25.53
CA SER A 86 30.09 -32.90 26.39
C SER A 86 30.50 -33.63 27.68
N SER A 87 31.61 -33.18 28.27
CA SER A 87 31.95 -33.26 29.72
C SER A 87 32.45 -34.58 30.35
N LEU A 88 33.74 -34.58 30.73
CA LEU A 88 34.32 -35.21 31.95
C LEU A 88 35.73 -34.59 32.18
N LEU A 89 35.93 -33.65 33.11
CA LEU A 89 36.26 -33.79 34.55
C LEU A 89 37.66 -34.35 34.92
N LEU A 90 38.41 -33.51 35.65
CA LEU A 90 39.42 -33.77 36.69
C LEU A 90 40.69 -34.60 36.39
N LEU A 91 41.87 -33.98 36.59
CA LEU A 91 42.79 -34.28 37.73
C LEU A 91 44.11 -33.47 37.65
N LEU A 92 44.43 -32.71 38.71
CA LEU A 92 45.74 -32.55 39.40
C LEU A 92 45.76 -31.26 40.24
N SER A 93 46.43 -31.29 41.40
CA SER A 93 46.28 -30.30 42.49
C SER A 93 47.62 -30.14 43.30
N PRO A 94 47.75 -29.37 44.43
CA PRO A 94 48.72 -28.27 44.49
C PRO A 94 49.74 -28.29 45.68
N SER A 95 50.72 -27.36 45.68
CA SER A 95 51.56 -26.89 46.82
C SER A 95 52.63 -25.86 46.38
N SER A 96 53.35 -25.08 47.21
CA SER A 96 53.18 -24.53 48.59
C SER A 96 54.36 -23.57 48.95
N LEU A 97 54.23 -22.76 50.01
CA LEU A 97 55.27 -21.93 50.71
C LEU A 97 55.86 -20.71 49.95
N HIS A 98 56.49 -19.69 50.56
CA HIS A 98 56.31 -18.84 51.77
C HIS A 98 57.58 -17.94 51.88
N HIS A 99 57.43 -16.67 52.26
CA HIS A 99 58.40 -15.66 52.76
C HIS A 99 59.94 -15.81 52.59
N ILE A 100 60.61 -14.66 52.33
CA ILE A 100 61.74 -14.11 53.13
C ILE A 100 62.06 -12.64 52.72
N LEU A 101 62.43 -11.80 53.71
CA LEU A 101 62.99 -10.45 53.54
C LEU A 101 64.12 -10.25 54.58
N PRO A 102 65.31 -9.78 54.18
CA PRO A 102 66.07 -8.79 54.99
C PRO A 102 66.67 -7.64 54.12
N ARG A 103 66.77 -6.34 54.51
CA ARG A 103 67.52 -5.67 55.63
C ARG A 103 69.06 -5.52 55.35
N LEU A 104 69.77 -4.38 55.47
CA LEU A 104 69.54 -3.01 56.01
C LEU A 104 70.54 -1.89 55.46
N TYR A 105 70.08 -0.63 55.34
CA TYR A 105 70.75 0.65 55.78
C TYR A 105 72.09 1.19 55.14
N PRO A 106 72.64 2.37 55.56
CA PRO A 106 72.06 3.74 55.43
C PRO A 106 73.11 4.82 55.04
N TYR A 107 72.75 6.11 54.95
CA TYR A 107 73.62 7.22 55.39
C TYR A 107 72.81 8.46 55.82
N PHE A 108 73.29 9.18 56.83
CA PHE A 108 72.64 10.32 57.49
C PHE A 108 73.73 11.32 57.97
N SER A 109 73.54 12.63 57.83
CA SER A 109 74.20 13.70 58.63
C SER A 109 73.61 15.10 58.34
N PRO A 110 73.75 16.10 59.26
CA PRO A 110 72.68 17.09 59.49
C PRO A 110 73.12 18.59 59.34
N PRO A 111 72.68 19.63 60.11
CA PRO A 111 71.96 20.79 59.51
C PRO A 111 72.51 22.22 59.87
N ALA A 112 71.73 23.26 59.52
CA ALA A 112 71.72 24.69 59.99
C ALA A 112 72.19 25.78 58.98
N PRO A 113 71.88 27.09 59.15
CA PRO A 113 70.76 27.77 59.86
C PRO A 113 69.97 28.78 58.96
N ALA A 114 69.08 29.59 59.55
CA ALA A 114 68.09 30.46 58.89
C ALA A 114 68.60 31.84 58.38
N ALA A 115 67.86 32.43 57.42
CA ALA A 115 67.88 33.85 57.05
C ALA A 115 66.48 34.31 56.56
N SER A 116 66.21 35.62 56.63
CA SER A 116 64.88 36.25 56.51
C SER A 116 64.42 36.63 55.09
N GLU A 117 63.14 36.99 54.98
CA GLU A 117 62.42 37.43 53.76
C GLU A 117 63.08 38.58 52.98
N PRO A 118 62.67 38.78 51.72
CA PRO A 118 61.82 39.96 51.48
C PRO A 118 60.50 39.66 50.76
N VAL A 119 59.41 40.24 51.28
CA VAL A 119 58.07 40.23 50.69
C VAL A 119 58.04 41.04 49.39
N CYS A 120 57.53 40.44 48.30
CA CYS A 120 57.13 41.16 47.11
C CYS A 120 55.59 41.15 47.01
N HIS A 121 54.96 42.31 47.14
CA HIS A 121 53.50 42.43 47.04
C HIS A 121 53.03 42.26 45.60
N ILE A 122 52.52 41.08 45.28
CA ILE A 122 51.70 40.86 44.08
C ILE A 122 50.30 41.43 44.37
N PRO A 123 49.79 42.43 43.62
CA PRO A 123 48.42 42.88 43.79
C PRO A 123 47.45 41.75 43.43
N SER A 124 46.42 41.55 44.24
CA SER A 124 45.46 40.47 44.08
C SER A 124 44.87 40.46 42.67
N PRO A 125 44.87 39.32 41.94
CA PRO A 125 44.11 39.23 40.71
C PRO A 125 42.62 39.47 41.03
N PHE A 126 41.95 40.23 40.17
CA PHE A 126 40.51 40.48 40.28
C PHE A 126 39.78 39.16 40.49
N SER A 127 38.88 39.11 41.48
CA SER A 127 37.98 37.97 41.66
C SER A 127 36.97 37.98 40.52
N THR A 128 37.33 37.36 39.40
CA THR A 128 36.34 36.81 38.48
C THR A 128 35.64 35.69 39.23
N ALA A 129 34.31 35.76 39.30
CA ALA A 129 33.53 34.60 39.70
C ALA A 129 33.90 33.43 38.76
N PRO A 130 34.04 32.19 39.26
CA PRO A 130 34.27 31.05 38.40
C PRO A 130 33.15 30.99 37.36
N PRO A 131 33.44 30.71 36.08
CA PRO A 131 32.41 30.69 35.06
C PRO A 131 31.37 29.63 35.43
N THR A 132 30.14 30.06 35.71
CA THR A 132 28.99 29.18 35.94
C THR A 132 28.47 28.57 34.64
N SER A 133 29.36 28.37 33.66
CA SER A 133 29.09 27.65 32.42
C SER A 133 28.99 26.17 32.72
N ARG A 134 27.75 25.66 32.80
CA ARG A 134 27.50 24.21 32.77
C ARG A 134 28.11 23.62 31.49
N PRO A 135 28.62 22.38 31.51
CA PRO A 135 29.10 21.73 30.29
C PRO A 135 28.00 21.69 29.23
N ILE A 136 28.34 22.05 27.99
CA ILE A 136 27.40 22.16 26.86
C ILE A 136 26.64 20.83 26.65
N ALA A 137 27.35 19.71 26.72
CA ALA A 137 26.81 18.34 26.69
C ALA A 137 25.67 18.10 27.69
N MET A 138 25.81 18.59 28.94
CA MET A 138 24.78 18.44 29.96
C MET A 138 23.55 19.28 29.64
N ALA A 139 23.72 20.48 29.07
CA ALA A 139 22.59 21.33 28.67
C ALA A 139 21.78 20.72 27.51
N LEU A 140 22.45 20.12 26.52
CA LEU A 140 21.77 19.41 25.43
C LEU A 140 21.03 18.17 25.94
N ALA A 141 21.65 17.38 26.83
CA ALA A 141 21.00 16.22 27.44
C ALA A 141 19.78 16.62 28.29
N ASP A 142 19.89 17.66 29.12
CA ASP A 142 18.79 18.18 29.94
C ASP A 142 17.60 18.65 29.07
N GLU A 143 17.85 19.42 28.01
CA GLU A 143 16.80 19.91 27.11
C GLU A 143 16.19 18.77 26.28
N SER A 144 17.00 17.80 25.85
CA SER A 144 16.51 16.58 25.17
C SER A 144 15.59 15.77 26.09
N ASN A 145 15.97 15.60 27.35
CA ASN A 145 15.14 14.93 28.36
C ASN A 145 13.83 15.67 28.62
N ARG A 146 13.86 17.01 28.67
CA ARG A 146 12.64 17.85 28.79
C ARG A 146 11.70 17.62 27.61
N VAL A 147 12.21 17.63 26.37
CA VAL A 147 11.38 17.40 25.17
C VAL A 147 10.86 15.97 25.12
N VAL A 148 11.65 14.98 25.52
CA VAL A 148 11.23 13.57 25.63
C VAL A 148 10.10 13.38 26.64
N GLN A 149 10.11 14.09 27.78
CA GLN A 149 9.06 14.01 28.81
C GLN A 149 7.70 14.52 28.30
N GLU A 150 7.66 15.54 27.44
CA GLU A 150 6.42 16.02 26.81
C GLU A 150 5.77 14.98 25.86
N PHE A 151 6.54 13.96 25.45
CA PHE A 151 6.05 12.83 24.65
C PHE A 151 5.77 11.57 25.46
N ASP A 152 5.95 11.58 26.79
CA ASP A 152 5.59 10.43 27.60
C ASP A 152 4.09 10.14 27.53
N PHE A 153 3.74 8.87 27.68
CA PHE A 153 2.37 8.37 27.57
C PHE A 153 2.20 7.26 28.58
N SER A 154 1.82 7.63 29.80
CA SER A 154 1.83 6.73 30.95
C SER A 154 0.83 5.57 30.80
N ASN A 155 0.88 4.60 31.72
CA ASN A 155 -0.14 3.54 31.78
C ASN A 155 -1.52 4.10 32.16
N ASP A 156 -1.57 5.18 32.94
CA ASP A 156 -2.83 5.84 33.32
C ASP A 156 -3.43 6.59 32.13
N ASP A 157 -2.60 7.23 31.30
CA ASP A 157 -3.02 7.85 30.05
C ASP A 157 -3.56 6.79 29.08
N LEU A 158 -2.81 5.72 28.86
CA LEU A 158 -3.21 4.59 28.02
C LEU A 158 -4.60 4.05 28.41
N ASN A 159 -4.84 3.81 29.70
CA ASN A 159 -6.12 3.30 30.19
C ASN A 159 -7.26 4.34 30.11
N ARG A 160 -6.97 5.63 30.28
CA ARG A 160 -7.94 6.71 30.04
C ARG A 160 -8.35 6.78 28.57
N HIS A 161 -7.40 6.61 27.67
CA HIS A 161 -7.65 6.62 26.22
C HIS A 161 -8.46 5.40 25.78
N VAL A 162 -8.19 4.19 26.30
CA VAL A 162 -9.01 3.00 26.00
C VAL A 162 -10.46 3.19 26.41
N LYS A 163 -10.71 3.80 27.58
CA LYS A 163 -12.06 4.11 28.08
C LYS A 163 -12.79 5.12 27.19
N GLU A 164 -12.12 6.18 26.74
CA GLU A 164 -12.70 7.16 25.81
C GLU A 164 -12.90 6.61 24.39
N PHE A 165 -12.00 5.74 23.91
CA PHE A 165 -12.14 5.05 22.62
C PHE A 165 -13.35 4.12 22.62
N LEU A 166 -13.52 3.30 23.66
CA LEU A 166 -14.73 2.49 23.88
C LEU A 166 -16.00 3.36 23.93
N ARG A 167 -15.95 4.51 24.60
CA ARG A 167 -17.09 5.44 24.68
C ARG A 167 -17.47 5.99 23.30
N GLN A 168 -16.52 6.55 22.56
CA GLN A 168 -16.76 7.10 21.22
C GLN A 168 -17.15 6.00 20.19
N MET A 169 -16.66 4.77 20.37
CA MET A 169 -17.03 3.64 19.51
C MET A 169 -18.50 3.27 19.69
N ASN A 170 -18.95 3.10 20.93
CA ASN A 170 -20.36 2.83 21.23
C ASN A 170 -21.28 4.01 20.85
N GLU A 171 -20.79 5.24 20.93
CA GLU A 171 -21.48 6.42 20.40
C GLU A 171 -21.66 6.34 18.87
N GLY A 172 -20.59 6.05 18.12
CA GLY A 172 -20.64 5.91 16.66
C GLY A 172 -21.42 4.70 16.15
N LEU A 173 -21.58 3.64 16.94
CA LEU A 173 -22.52 2.55 16.66
C LEU A 173 -23.99 2.98 16.85
N SER A 174 -24.23 4.02 17.64
CA SER A 174 -25.57 4.48 18.03
C SER A 174 -26.11 5.62 17.15
N GLN A 175 -25.26 6.49 16.62
CA GLN A 175 -25.67 7.66 15.82
C GLN A 175 -24.70 7.97 14.65
N GLU A 176 -25.16 8.75 13.66
CA GLU A 176 -24.27 9.32 12.62
C GLU A 176 -23.64 10.64 13.10
N GLY A 177 -22.55 11.08 12.45
CA GLY A 177 -21.94 12.40 12.70
C GLY A 177 -20.92 12.47 13.85
N THR A 178 -20.53 11.33 14.41
CA THR A 178 -19.55 11.18 15.50
C THR A 178 -18.10 11.17 15.00
N SER A 179 -17.16 11.43 15.92
CA SER A 179 -15.71 11.36 15.69
C SER A 179 -15.25 9.98 15.17
N LEU A 180 -15.69 8.90 15.84
CA LEU A 180 -15.61 7.55 15.30
C LEU A 180 -16.86 7.25 14.48
N GLN A 181 -16.73 7.09 13.17
CA GLN A 181 -17.90 6.99 12.28
C GLN A 181 -18.53 5.60 12.27
N GLN A 182 -17.77 4.54 12.57
CA GLN A 182 -18.27 3.16 12.68
C GLN A 182 -19.13 2.74 11.47
N ILE A 183 -18.60 2.93 10.25
CA ILE A 183 -19.32 2.76 8.98
C ILE A 183 -19.66 1.27 8.76
N PRO A 184 -20.95 0.89 8.63
CA PRO A 184 -21.35 -0.46 8.25
C PRO A 184 -20.87 -0.80 6.83
N THR A 185 -20.17 -1.92 6.67
CA THR A 185 -19.54 -2.30 5.38
C THR A 185 -20.38 -3.28 4.53
N TYR A 186 -21.52 -3.74 5.06
CA TYR A 186 -22.39 -4.76 4.48
C TYR A 186 -21.73 -6.15 4.32
N VAL A 187 -20.48 -6.33 4.76
CA VAL A 187 -19.78 -7.62 4.86
C VAL A 187 -20.12 -8.26 6.19
N THR A 188 -20.82 -9.40 6.20
CA THR A 188 -21.40 -10.00 7.43
C THR A 188 -20.68 -11.26 7.90
N GLY A 189 -19.58 -11.61 7.25
CA GLY A 189 -18.76 -12.75 7.62
C GLY A 189 -17.34 -12.61 7.08
N VAL A 190 -16.39 -13.15 7.81
CA VAL A 190 -14.99 -13.30 7.38
C VAL A 190 -14.74 -14.73 6.88
N PRO A 191 -13.82 -14.91 5.91
CA PRO A 191 -13.48 -16.23 5.37
C PRO A 191 -12.90 -17.16 6.44
N ASN A 192 -12.98 -18.46 6.17
CA ASN A 192 -12.52 -19.53 7.06
C ASN A 192 -11.38 -20.38 6.46
N GLY A 193 -10.86 -20.02 5.30
CA GLY A 193 -9.76 -20.70 4.61
C GLY A 193 -10.19 -21.87 3.72
N THR A 194 -11.48 -22.25 3.71
CA THR A 194 -12.03 -23.35 2.90
C THR A 194 -12.65 -22.90 1.57
N GLU A 195 -12.57 -21.60 1.27
CA GLU A 195 -13.07 -20.98 0.04
C GLU A 195 -12.30 -21.52 -1.18
N LYS A 196 -12.92 -22.44 -1.93
CA LYS A 196 -12.29 -23.17 -3.05
C LYS A 196 -12.75 -22.71 -4.43
N VAL A 197 -11.84 -22.85 -5.40
CA VAL A 197 -12.22 -23.03 -6.82
C VAL A 197 -13.09 -24.28 -6.97
N ARG A 198 -14.35 -24.11 -7.39
CA ARG A 198 -15.18 -25.22 -7.89
C ARG A 198 -14.94 -25.44 -9.37
N PHE A 199 -14.16 -26.47 -9.72
CA PHE A 199 -14.01 -26.87 -11.11
C PHE A 199 -15.29 -27.54 -11.64
N TRP A 200 -16.03 -26.83 -12.48
CA TRP A 200 -17.14 -27.42 -13.24
C TRP A 200 -16.60 -27.98 -14.56
N ARG A 201 -16.66 -29.31 -14.72
CA ARG A 201 -16.42 -29.96 -16.01
C ARG A 201 -17.73 -29.96 -16.81
N THR A 202 -17.91 -28.96 -17.67
CA THR A 202 -18.97 -29.03 -18.69
C THR A 202 -18.73 -30.24 -19.57
N ARG A 203 -19.62 -31.23 -19.47
CA ARG A 203 -19.60 -32.45 -20.30
C ARG A 203 -20.09 -32.05 -21.69
N ALA A 204 -19.18 -31.69 -22.59
CA ALA A 204 -19.49 -31.58 -24.00
C ALA A 204 -19.98 -32.96 -24.48
N THR A 205 -21.19 -33.01 -25.04
CA THR A 205 -21.71 -34.23 -25.67
C THR A 205 -20.91 -34.54 -26.93
N GLU A 206 -20.66 -35.83 -27.16
CA GLU A 206 -19.72 -36.38 -28.14
C GLU A 206 -20.00 -35.94 -29.59
N ALA A 207 -19.39 -34.84 -30.05
CA ALA A 207 -19.46 -34.42 -31.47
C ALA A 207 -18.31 -33.51 -31.95
N SER A 208 -17.48 -32.94 -31.08
CA SER A 208 -16.39 -32.02 -31.48
C SER A 208 -15.07 -32.33 -30.76
N THR A 209 -13.97 -32.13 -31.48
CA THR A 209 -12.59 -32.34 -31.04
C THR A 209 -12.30 -31.79 -29.65
N ASP A 210 -11.57 -32.56 -28.83
CA ASP A 210 -11.29 -32.25 -27.43
C ASP A 210 -10.76 -30.82 -27.22
N THR A 211 -11.53 -30.00 -26.50
CA THR A 211 -11.06 -28.78 -25.84
C THR A 211 -11.72 -28.75 -24.47
N THR A 212 -11.01 -29.22 -23.45
CA THR A 212 -11.52 -29.21 -22.07
C THR A 212 -11.47 -27.79 -21.52
N PHE A 213 -12.60 -27.10 -21.52
CA PHE A 213 -12.73 -25.81 -20.83
C PHE A 213 -12.79 -26.02 -19.32
N PHE A 214 -11.78 -25.52 -18.60
CA PHE A 214 -11.78 -25.46 -17.14
C PHE A 214 -12.42 -24.15 -16.69
N LEU A 215 -13.68 -24.21 -16.26
CA LEU A 215 -14.34 -23.12 -15.57
C LEU A 215 -13.75 -22.97 -14.15
N MET A 216 -12.87 -21.99 -13.96
CA MET A 216 -12.21 -21.72 -12.67
C MET A 216 -13.09 -20.86 -11.75
N GLN A 217 -14.15 -21.45 -11.20
CA GLN A 217 -15.08 -20.80 -10.27
C GLN A 217 -14.43 -20.59 -8.88
N GLY A 218 -13.46 -19.68 -8.83
CA GLY A 218 -12.65 -19.29 -7.67
C GLY A 218 -11.47 -18.35 -7.99
N LEU A 219 -11.39 -17.90 -9.25
CA LEU A 219 -10.56 -16.80 -9.70
C LEU A 219 -11.35 -15.49 -9.57
N TYR A 220 -10.86 -14.56 -8.75
CA TYR A 220 -11.48 -13.26 -8.49
C TYR A 220 -10.55 -12.14 -8.93
N LEU A 221 -11.12 -11.03 -9.39
CA LEU A 221 -10.36 -9.81 -9.63
C LEU A 221 -10.40 -8.91 -8.40
N ALA A 222 -9.33 -8.15 -8.21
CA ALA A 222 -9.32 -7.00 -7.33
C ALA A 222 -8.64 -5.83 -8.02
N VAL A 223 -9.11 -4.61 -7.75
CA VAL A 223 -8.40 -3.40 -8.16
C VAL A 223 -8.28 -2.44 -7.00
N ASP A 224 -7.14 -1.75 -6.96
CA ASP A 224 -6.72 -0.94 -5.82
C ASP A 224 -6.30 0.46 -6.33
N LEU A 225 -7.11 1.47 -6.00
CA LEU A 225 -6.86 2.87 -6.33
C LEU A 225 -6.10 3.56 -5.20
N GLY A 226 -4.77 3.43 -5.23
CA GLY A 226 -3.87 4.11 -4.32
C GLY A 226 -3.64 5.58 -4.67
N GLY A 227 -2.92 6.30 -3.78
CA GLY A 227 -2.63 7.74 -3.94
C GLY A 227 -1.68 8.12 -5.08
N THR A 228 -1.03 7.15 -5.73
CA THR A 228 -0.02 7.40 -6.79
C THR A 228 0.00 6.31 -7.86
N ASN A 229 -0.52 5.12 -7.54
CA ASN A 229 -0.51 3.96 -8.43
C ASN A 229 -1.88 3.31 -8.39
N PHE A 230 -2.33 2.86 -9.55
CA PHE A 230 -3.44 1.92 -9.68
C PHE A 230 -2.86 0.51 -9.83
N ARG A 231 -3.54 -0.48 -9.25
CA ARG A 231 -3.14 -1.88 -9.36
C ARG A 231 -4.33 -2.74 -9.72
N VAL A 232 -4.12 -3.67 -10.64
CA VAL A 232 -5.09 -4.70 -11.04
C VAL A 232 -4.51 -6.05 -10.64
N CYS A 233 -5.29 -6.86 -9.94
CA CYS A 233 -4.90 -8.17 -9.43
C CYS A 233 -5.91 -9.23 -9.88
N SER A 234 -5.42 -10.46 -10.11
CA SER A 234 -6.24 -11.67 -10.13
C SER A 234 -5.75 -12.65 -9.07
N ILE A 235 -6.69 -13.13 -8.25
CA ILE A 235 -6.44 -13.98 -7.09
C ILE A 235 -7.12 -15.31 -7.32
N MET A 236 -6.35 -16.40 -7.28
CA MET A 236 -6.85 -17.77 -7.28
C MET A 236 -6.85 -18.29 -5.83
N LEU A 237 -8.02 -18.69 -5.32
CA LEU A 237 -8.16 -19.22 -3.95
C LEU A 237 -8.08 -20.76 -3.96
N ASN A 238 -7.07 -21.31 -3.30
CA ASN A 238 -6.85 -22.77 -3.27
C ASN A 238 -7.73 -23.47 -2.23
N GLY A 239 -8.31 -22.72 -1.27
CA GLY A 239 -9.19 -23.20 -0.21
C GLY A 239 -8.54 -24.19 0.74
N ASP A 240 -7.26 -23.96 1.00
CA ASP A 240 -6.40 -24.59 1.99
C ASP A 240 -5.62 -23.51 2.78
N THR A 241 -6.23 -22.32 2.96
CA THR A 241 -5.61 -21.05 3.42
C THR A 241 -4.56 -20.42 2.48
N THR A 242 -4.22 -21.04 1.35
CA THR A 242 -3.27 -20.48 0.37
C THR A 242 -3.96 -19.85 -0.85
N PHE A 243 -3.24 -18.99 -1.58
CA PHE A 243 -3.71 -18.34 -2.80
C PHE A 243 -2.56 -18.08 -3.77
N ASN A 244 -2.89 -17.91 -5.05
CA ASN A 244 -1.96 -17.42 -6.06
C ASN A 244 -2.40 -16.03 -6.53
N LEU A 245 -1.46 -15.08 -6.54
CA LEU A 245 -1.68 -13.67 -6.89
C LEU A 245 -0.87 -13.32 -8.14
N THR A 246 -1.55 -12.80 -9.16
CA THR A 246 -0.93 -12.12 -10.31
C THR A 246 -1.41 -10.67 -10.29
N PHE A 247 -0.51 -9.69 -10.51
CA PHE A 247 -0.89 -8.27 -10.52
C PHE A 247 -0.05 -7.43 -11.48
N ASN A 248 -0.67 -6.39 -12.04
CA ASN A 248 0.02 -5.29 -12.71
C ASN A 248 -0.17 -4.01 -11.90
N LYS A 249 0.89 -3.20 -11.77
CA LYS A 249 0.88 -1.90 -11.09
C LYS A 249 1.29 -0.81 -12.06
N VAL A 250 0.51 0.26 -12.14
CA VAL A 250 0.68 1.36 -13.09
C VAL A 250 0.59 2.70 -12.35
N ALA A 251 1.51 3.62 -12.62
CA ALA A 251 1.45 4.97 -12.06
C ALA A 251 0.23 5.74 -12.60
N ILE A 252 -0.44 6.50 -11.75
CA ILE A 252 -1.58 7.34 -12.16
C ILE A 252 -1.03 8.66 -12.71
N PRO A 253 -1.35 9.04 -13.97
CA PRO A 253 -1.01 10.36 -14.50
C PRO A 253 -1.59 11.46 -13.62
N LYS A 254 -0.79 12.47 -13.25
CA LYS A 254 -1.18 13.51 -12.27
C LYS A 254 -2.37 14.34 -12.77
N GLU A 255 -2.42 14.57 -14.06
CA GLU A 255 -3.53 15.21 -14.77
C GLU A 255 -4.87 14.48 -14.58
N LEU A 256 -4.88 13.16 -14.38
CA LEU A 256 -6.10 12.39 -14.11
C LEU A 256 -6.55 12.49 -12.65
N MET A 257 -5.65 12.83 -11.71
CA MET A 257 -6.01 13.05 -10.30
C MET A 257 -6.80 14.36 -10.10
N VAL A 258 -6.65 15.31 -11.02
CA VAL A 258 -7.33 16.62 -11.03
C VAL A 258 -8.17 16.82 -12.31
N ALA A 259 -8.63 15.71 -12.89
CA ALA A 259 -9.46 15.72 -14.09
C ALA A 259 -10.77 16.50 -13.88
N LYS A 260 -11.32 17.07 -14.96
CA LYS A 260 -12.58 17.81 -14.90
C LYS A 260 -13.78 16.90 -14.69
N THR A 261 -13.74 15.70 -15.26
CA THR A 261 -14.81 14.71 -15.20
C THR A 261 -14.33 13.41 -14.56
N SER A 262 -15.21 12.69 -13.87
CA SER A 262 -14.86 11.39 -13.31
C SER A 262 -14.55 10.36 -14.40
N SER A 263 -15.24 10.46 -15.55
CA SER A 263 -15.10 9.54 -16.69
C SER A 263 -13.65 9.43 -17.19
N GLU A 264 -12.85 10.51 -17.14
CA GLU A 264 -11.44 10.49 -17.54
C GLU A 264 -10.61 9.51 -16.68
N LEU A 265 -10.72 9.61 -15.34
CA LEU A 265 -10.04 8.70 -14.42
C LEU A 265 -10.58 7.27 -14.56
N PHE A 266 -11.90 7.08 -14.45
CA PHE A 266 -12.50 5.74 -14.48
C PHE A 266 -12.30 5.02 -15.82
N SER A 267 -12.22 5.75 -16.95
CA SER A 267 -11.88 5.19 -18.26
C SER A 267 -10.42 4.71 -18.32
N PHE A 268 -9.49 5.44 -17.68
CA PHE A 268 -8.12 4.95 -17.50
C PHE A 268 -8.07 3.66 -16.66
N LEU A 269 -8.82 3.58 -15.55
CA LEU A 269 -8.90 2.36 -14.72
C LEU A 269 -9.43 1.17 -15.53
N ALA A 270 -10.55 1.35 -16.25
CA ALA A 270 -11.13 0.31 -17.08
C ALA A 270 -10.18 -0.18 -18.19
N LYS A 271 -9.39 0.72 -18.81
CA LYS A 271 -8.36 0.34 -19.78
C LYS A 271 -7.23 -0.48 -19.15
N GLN A 272 -6.81 -0.19 -17.92
CA GLN A 272 -5.81 -1.03 -17.25
C GLN A 272 -6.36 -2.43 -16.93
N ILE A 273 -7.66 -2.55 -16.60
CA ILE A 273 -8.33 -3.85 -16.45
C ILE A 273 -8.36 -4.60 -17.79
N GLU A 274 -8.68 -3.94 -18.90
CA GLU A 274 -8.64 -4.54 -20.24
C GLU A 274 -7.23 -5.07 -20.60
N VAL A 275 -6.19 -4.27 -20.39
CA VAL A 275 -4.80 -4.66 -20.65
C VAL A 275 -4.41 -5.88 -19.82
N PHE A 276 -4.72 -5.86 -18.52
CA PHE A 276 -4.44 -6.97 -17.60
C PHE A 276 -5.15 -8.27 -18.02
N LEU A 277 -6.42 -8.19 -18.44
CA LEU A 277 -7.17 -9.34 -18.94
C LEU A 277 -6.60 -9.91 -20.25
N LYS A 278 -6.15 -9.05 -21.16
CA LYS A 278 -5.50 -9.48 -22.42
C LYS A 278 -4.14 -10.13 -22.19
N GLU A 279 -3.41 -9.70 -21.17
CA GLU A 279 -2.08 -10.23 -20.83
C GLU A 279 -2.18 -11.56 -20.07
N HIS A 280 -2.96 -11.62 -18.99
CA HIS A 280 -2.95 -12.74 -18.04
C HIS A 280 -4.13 -13.70 -18.17
N HIS A 281 -5.23 -13.29 -18.83
CA HIS A 281 -6.49 -14.04 -18.91
C HIS A 281 -7.04 -14.13 -20.35
N ALA A 282 -6.13 -14.14 -21.33
CA ALA A 282 -6.44 -14.02 -22.76
C ALA A 282 -7.47 -15.06 -23.26
N GLU A 283 -7.42 -16.30 -22.78
CA GLU A 283 -8.37 -17.34 -23.19
C GLU A 283 -9.81 -17.03 -22.73
N HIS A 284 -9.98 -16.62 -21.47
CA HIS A 284 -11.27 -16.18 -20.94
C HIS A 284 -11.78 -14.95 -21.70
N PHE A 285 -10.95 -13.93 -21.88
CA PHE A 285 -11.27 -12.71 -22.63
C PHE A 285 -11.72 -13.02 -24.07
N ASN A 286 -10.95 -13.84 -24.80
CA ASN A 286 -11.28 -14.25 -26.17
C ASN A 286 -12.54 -15.13 -26.24
N SER A 287 -12.80 -15.98 -25.24
CA SER A 287 -14.00 -16.81 -25.19
C SER A 287 -15.29 -15.98 -25.08
N HIS A 288 -15.28 -14.92 -24.27
CA HIS A 288 -16.39 -13.99 -24.12
C HIS A 288 -16.66 -13.22 -25.43
N LEU A 289 -15.61 -12.66 -26.04
CA LEU A 289 -15.72 -11.97 -27.34
C LEU A 289 -16.30 -12.87 -28.44
N ARG A 290 -15.85 -14.14 -28.53
CA ARG A 290 -16.35 -15.10 -29.52
C ARG A 290 -17.84 -15.41 -29.35
N ARG A 291 -18.28 -15.64 -28.11
CA ARG A 291 -19.69 -15.98 -27.79
C ARG A 291 -20.65 -14.83 -28.07
N ARG A 292 -20.22 -13.59 -27.81
CA ARG A 292 -21.02 -12.41 -28.11
C ARG A 292 -21.31 -12.25 -29.60
N ASN A 293 -20.39 -12.69 -30.46
CA ASN A 293 -20.54 -12.64 -31.91
C ASN A 293 -21.46 -13.77 -32.45
N THR A 294 -21.85 -14.75 -31.63
CA THR A 294 -22.77 -15.86 -32.00
C THR A 294 -24.16 -15.66 -31.39
N TYR A 295 -25.00 -14.89 -32.06
CA TYR A 295 -26.28 -14.37 -31.56
C TYR A 295 -27.46 -15.38 -31.68
N SER A 296 -27.31 -16.61 -31.15
CA SER A 296 -28.31 -17.68 -31.44
C SER A 296 -28.38 -18.83 -30.42
N THR A 297 -29.02 -18.60 -29.27
CA THR A 297 -29.76 -19.64 -28.52
C THR A 297 -30.99 -19.04 -27.81
N ALA A 298 -32.10 -19.78 -27.80
CA ALA A 298 -33.40 -19.31 -27.28
C ALA A 298 -33.58 -19.49 -25.74
N SER A 299 -32.63 -20.13 -25.06
CA SER A 299 -32.74 -20.49 -23.63
C SER A 299 -32.25 -19.41 -22.65
N GLY A 300 -31.73 -18.29 -23.16
CA GLY A 300 -31.03 -17.27 -22.37
C GLY A 300 -29.62 -17.75 -21.96
N TYR A 301 -28.65 -16.83 -21.98
CA TYR A 301 -27.31 -17.14 -21.49
C TYR A 301 -27.32 -17.17 -19.96
N ARG A 302 -26.65 -18.16 -19.36
CA ARG A 302 -26.09 -18.03 -18.01
C ARG A 302 -24.64 -17.60 -18.19
N ASP A 303 -24.31 -16.40 -17.73
CA ASP A 303 -22.98 -15.82 -17.90
C ASP A 303 -22.06 -16.32 -16.79
N GLU A 304 -21.82 -17.64 -16.81
CA GLU A 304 -20.99 -18.39 -15.85
C GLU A 304 -19.50 -18.00 -15.92
N HIS A 305 -19.16 -16.94 -16.67
CA HIS A 305 -17.81 -16.54 -17.08
C HIS A 305 -17.47 -15.07 -16.80
N ILE A 306 -18.32 -14.33 -16.08
CA ILE A 306 -18.02 -12.96 -15.63
C ILE A 306 -17.06 -12.99 -14.44
N PHE A 307 -15.97 -12.24 -14.53
CA PHE A 307 -15.07 -11.98 -13.41
C PHE A 307 -15.73 -11.04 -12.40
N ARG A 308 -15.87 -11.51 -11.15
CA ARG A 308 -16.30 -10.66 -10.05
C ARG A 308 -15.09 -9.91 -9.49
N LEU A 309 -15.23 -8.60 -9.43
CA LEU A 309 -14.18 -7.65 -9.07
C LEU A 309 -14.49 -6.99 -7.73
N GLY A 310 -13.53 -7.05 -6.80
CA GLY A 310 -13.51 -6.22 -5.61
C GLY A 310 -12.80 -4.90 -5.90
N PHE A 311 -13.45 -3.78 -5.63
CA PHE A 311 -12.88 -2.45 -5.83
C PHE A 311 -12.41 -1.87 -4.50
N THR A 312 -11.11 -1.95 -4.21
CA THR A 312 -10.51 -1.23 -3.09
C THR A 312 -10.38 0.24 -3.44
N PHE A 313 -11.10 1.05 -2.66
CA PHE A 313 -11.25 2.48 -2.86
C PHE A 313 -11.08 3.18 -1.51
N SER A 314 -9.83 3.37 -1.11
CA SER A 314 -9.46 3.95 0.18
C SER A 314 -9.62 5.47 0.24
N PHE A 315 -10.86 5.94 0.04
CA PHE A 315 -11.30 7.33 0.20
C PHE A 315 -12.59 7.37 1.03
N PRO A 316 -12.92 8.49 1.70
CA PRO A 316 -14.17 8.62 2.45
C PRO A 316 -15.41 8.40 1.57
N VAL A 317 -16.15 7.32 1.83
CA VAL A 317 -17.39 6.95 1.11
C VAL A 317 -18.56 6.73 2.07
N LYS A 318 -19.76 7.20 1.71
CA LYS A 318 -21.00 6.75 2.36
C LYS A 318 -21.43 5.46 1.66
N GLN A 319 -21.12 4.32 2.28
CA GLN A 319 -21.47 3.01 1.74
C GLN A 319 -22.96 2.70 1.96
N LEU A 320 -23.65 2.28 0.89
CA LEU A 320 -25.11 2.05 0.84
C LEU A 320 -25.48 0.60 0.49
N ALA A 321 -24.50 -0.20 0.07
CA ALA A 321 -24.57 -1.65 -0.11
C ALA A 321 -23.14 -2.20 -0.23
N ILE A 322 -22.99 -3.53 -0.30
CA ILE A 322 -21.67 -4.16 -0.50
C ILE A 322 -20.99 -3.68 -1.79
N ASN A 323 -21.76 -3.32 -2.83
CA ASN A 323 -21.28 -2.88 -4.15
C ASN A 323 -21.64 -1.42 -4.50
N LYS A 324 -21.93 -0.58 -3.49
CA LYS A 324 -22.42 0.80 -3.71
C LYS A 324 -21.90 1.76 -2.66
N GLY A 325 -21.25 2.84 -3.08
CA GLY A 325 -20.77 3.86 -2.15
C GLY A 325 -20.59 5.23 -2.79
N LEU A 326 -21.16 6.24 -2.14
CA LEU A 326 -21.09 7.63 -2.60
C LEU A 326 -19.80 8.28 -2.09
N LEU A 327 -18.97 8.83 -2.99
CA LEU A 327 -17.77 9.58 -2.58
C LEU A 327 -18.15 10.82 -1.76
N ILE A 328 -17.61 10.96 -0.55
CA ILE A 328 -17.85 12.12 0.32
C ILE A 328 -16.89 13.26 -0.02
N ARG A 329 -15.59 12.97 -0.06
CA ARG A 329 -14.52 13.92 -0.43
C ARG A 329 -13.30 13.18 -0.94
N TRP A 330 -12.58 13.80 -1.88
CA TRP A 330 -11.26 13.31 -2.28
C TRP A 330 -10.20 13.60 -1.21
N THR A 331 -9.15 12.80 -1.21
CA THR A 331 -7.95 12.94 -0.39
C THR A 331 -6.72 12.57 -1.24
N LYS A 332 -5.53 12.45 -0.65
CA LYS A 332 -4.33 11.89 -1.32
C LYS A 332 -3.94 12.62 -2.64
N GLY A 333 -4.27 13.90 -2.76
CA GLY A 333 -3.95 14.73 -3.93
C GLY A 333 -4.94 14.67 -5.09
N PHE A 334 -6.08 13.96 -4.96
CA PHE A 334 -7.16 14.00 -5.93
C PHE A 334 -8.08 15.22 -5.73
N ASP A 335 -8.57 15.84 -6.80
CA ASP A 335 -9.64 16.86 -6.81
C ASP A 335 -10.49 16.74 -8.09
N ILE A 336 -11.33 15.70 -8.16
CA ILE A 336 -12.29 15.50 -9.26
C ILE A 336 -13.69 15.81 -8.74
N ARG A 337 -14.06 17.09 -8.75
CA ARG A 337 -15.34 17.58 -8.20
C ARG A 337 -16.57 16.84 -8.75
N ASP A 338 -16.52 16.46 -10.02
CA ASP A 338 -17.58 15.70 -10.70
C ASP A 338 -17.83 14.30 -10.10
N ALA A 339 -16.89 13.70 -9.37
CA ALA A 339 -17.09 12.40 -8.72
C ALA A 339 -17.78 12.50 -7.35
N VAL A 340 -17.79 13.67 -6.71
CA VAL A 340 -18.30 13.85 -5.34
C VAL A 340 -19.82 13.64 -5.32
N GLY A 341 -20.31 12.86 -4.35
CA GLY A 341 -21.71 12.46 -4.24
C GLY A 341 -22.16 11.36 -5.22
N LYS A 342 -21.30 10.91 -6.15
CA LYS A 342 -21.61 9.82 -7.09
C LYS A 342 -21.17 8.46 -6.56
N ASP A 343 -21.85 7.41 -7.03
CA ASP A 343 -21.52 6.02 -6.74
C ASP A 343 -20.28 5.57 -7.53
N VAL A 344 -19.18 5.33 -6.82
CA VAL A 344 -17.88 5.01 -7.43
C VAL A 344 -17.85 3.64 -8.10
N CYS A 345 -18.67 2.70 -7.64
CA CYS A 345 -18.83 1.39 -8.27
C CYS A 345 -19.55 1.51 -9.61
N ALA A 346 -20.64 2.30 -9.67
CA ALA A 346 -21.35 2.58 -10.92
C ALA A 346 -20.48 3.37 -11.91
N LEU A 347 -19.63 4.29 -11.45
CA LEU A 347 -18.68 5.01 -12.30
C LEU A 347 -17.66 4.06 -12.94
N LEU A 348 -17.08 3.13 -12.17
CA LEU A 348 -16.15 2.14 -12.71
C LEU A 348 -16.85 1.15 -13.66
N GLN A 349 -18.01 0.60 -13.26
CA GLN A 349 -18.79 -0.33 -14.08
C GLN A 349 -19.19 0.30 -15.42
N THR A 350 -19.59 1.58 -15.43
CA THR A 350 -19.95 2.29 -16.68
C THR A 350 -18.80 2.31 -17.69
N GLU A 351 -17.56 2.47 -17.25
CA GLU A 351 -16.39 2.49 -18.15
C GLU A 351 -15.95 1.07 -18.54
N ILE A 352 -16.11 0.08 -17.66
CA ILE A 352 -15.94 -1.36 -17.97
C ILE A 352 -16.94 -1.80 -19.05
N ASP A 353 -18.21 -1.42 -18.92
CA ASP A 353 -19.29 -1.76 -19.87
C ASP A 353 -19.06 -1.16 -21.25
N LYS A 354 -18.53 0.08 -21.32
CA LYS A 354 -18.15 0.73 -22.59
C LYS A 354 -17.06 -0.06 -23.32
N LEU A 355 -16.11 -0.64 -22.58
CA LEU A 355 -15.07 -1.51 -23.12
C LEU A 355 -15.53 -2.96 -23.32
N GLN A 356 -16.76 -3.30 -22.91
CA GLN A 356 -17.40 -4.60 -23.15
C GLN A 356 -16.60 -5.76 -22.53
N LEU A 357 -16.03 -5.53 -21.34
CA LEU A 357 -15.24 -6.51 -20.62
C LEU A 357 -16.14 -7.45 -19.80
N PRO A 358 -15.79 -8.75 -19.65
CA PRO A 358 -16.55 -9.70 -18.82
C PRO A 358 -16.26 -9.48 -17.32
N VAL A 359 -16.55 -8.29 -16.79
CA VAL A 359 -16.20 -7.90 -15.42
C VAL A 359 -17.37 -7.19 -14.74
N LYS A 360 -17.72 -7.65 -13.53
CA LYS A 360 -18.72 -7.02 -12.67
C LYS A 360 -18.08 -6.54 -11.38
N VAL A 361 -18.23 -5.26 -11.06
CA VAL A 361 -17.87 -4.66 -9.77
C VAL A 361 -18.81 -5.21 -8.70
N ALA A 362 -18.36 -6.27 -8.02
CA ALA A 362 -19.16 -7.05 -7.07
C ALA A 362 -19.08 -6.50 -5.64
N ALA A 363 -18.01 -5.76 -5.31
CA ALA A 363 -17.84 -5.16 -3.99
C ALA A 363 -17.07 -3.84 -4.03
N LEU A 364 -17.41 -2.94 -3.11
CA LEU A 364 -16.63 -1.78 -2.68
C LEU A 364 -15.92 -2.13 -1.38
N VAL A 365 -14.64 -1.80 -1.30
CA VAL A 365 -13.76 -2.28 -0.23
C VAL A 365 -12.91 -1.13 0.33
N ASN A 366 -12.89 -1.00 1.64
CA ASN A 366 -11.88 -0.20 2.35
C ASN A 366 -10.68 -1.11 2.66
N ASP A 367 -9.45 -0.57 2.60
CA ASP A 367 -8.22 -1.33 2.83
C ASP A 367 -8.23 -2.11 4.15
N THR A 368 -8.68 -1.51 5.25
CA THR A 368 -8.82 -2.20 6.56
C THR A 368 -9.72 -3.43 6.52
N VAL A 369 -10.84 -3.37 5.80
CA VAL A 369 -11.77 -4.49 5.59
C VAL A 369 -11.08 -5.57 4.76
N GLY A 370 -10.33 -5.16 3.73
CA GLY A 370 -9.47 -6.07 2.97
C GLY A 370 -8.43 -6.78 3.84
N THR A 371 -7.71 -6.04 4.69
CA THR A 371 -6.73 -6.54 5.66
C THR A 371 -7.36 -7.56 6.62
N LEU A 372 -8.56 -7.29 7.15
CA LEU A 372 -9.31 -8.22 8.00
C LEU A 372 -9.61 -9.55 7.26
N MET A 373 -10.09 -9.45 6.02
CA MET A 373 -10.49 -10.60 5.20
C MET A 373 -9.28 -11.44 4.77
N ALA A 374 -8.22 -10.80 4.28
CA ALA A 374 -6.96 -11.45 3.92
C ALA A 374 -6.30 -12.13 5.12
N ARG A 375 -6.31 -11.50 6.30
CA ARG A 375 -5.84 -12.14 7.53
C ARG A 375 -6.69 -13.35 7.89
N SER A 376 -8.02 -13.21 7.88
CA SER A 376 -8.93 -14.29 8.29
C SER A 376 -8.80 -15.52 7.38
N TYR A 377 -8.56 -15.33 6.08
CA TYR A 377 -8.33 -16.44 5.13
C TYR A 377 -6.98 -17.15 5.34
N THR A 378 -5.94 -16.40 5.73
CA THR A 378 -4.56 -16.91 5.90
C THR A 378 -4.24 -17.34 7.33
N SER A 379 -5.10 -17.04 8.30
CA SER A 379 -4.90 -17.42 9.70
C SER A 379 -5.11 -18.93 9.87
N THR A 380 -4.14 -19.60 10.48
CA THR A 380 -4.19 -21.05 10.68
C THR A 380 -4.87 -21.39 12.00
N GLY A 381 -5.74 -22.41 11.96
CA GLY A 381 -6.47 -22.94 13.11
C GLY A 381 -7.97 -22.61 13.07
N LYS A 382 -8.59 -22.53 14.25
CA LYS A 382 -10.02 -22.15 14.40
C LYS A 382 -10.22 -20.64 14.62
N SER A 383 -9.16 -19.91 14.95
CA SER A 383 -9.20 -18.48 15.27
C SER A 383 -9.39 -17.65 14.01
N ARG A 384 -10.51 -16.92 13.96
CA ARG A 384 -10.77 -15.90 12.94
C ARG A 384 -10.16 -14.58 13.39
N SER A 385 -9.72 -13.76 12.44
CA SER A 385 -9.26 -12.42 12.79
C SER A 385 -10.46 -11.55 13.19
N ILE A 386 -10.32 -10.76 14.27
CA ILE A 386 -11.37 -9.85 14.71
C ILE A 386 -11.18 -8.42 14.21
N LEU A 387 -9.96 -8.05 13.84
CA LEU A 387 -9.55 -6.70 13.46
C LEU A 387 -8.56 -6.77 12.28
N GLY A 388 -8.82 -5.98 11.24
CA GLY A 388 -7.85 -5.59 10.22
C GLY A 388 -7.49 -4.12 10.40
N ALA A 389 -6.22 -3.82 10.65
CA ALA A 389 -5.75 -2.47 10.95
C ALA A 389 -4.61 -2.02 10.02
N ILE A 390 -4.62 -0.74 9.66
CA ILE A 390 -3.57 -0.09 8.88
C ILE A 390 -2.75 0.80 9.81
N PHE A 391 -1.42 0.63 9.79
CA PHE A 391 -0.43 1.49 10.44
C PHE A 391 0.66 1.84 9.43
N GLY A 392 0.40 2.84 8.59
CA GLY A 392 1.28 3.26 7.49
C GLY A 392 1.26 4.77 7.31
N THR A 393 1.14 5.25 6.06
CA THR A 393 0.96 6.69 5.76
C THR A 393 -0.24 7.29 6.50
N GLY A 394 -1.34 6.55 6.58
CA GLY A 394 -2.48 6.83 7.45
C GLY A 394 -2.67 5.75 8.52
N THR A 395 -3.71 5.86 9.34
CA THR A 395 -4.15 4.77 10.21
C THR A 395 -5.66 4.67 10.32
N ASN A 396 -6.17 3.45 10.20
CA ASN A 396 -7.57 3.09 10.33
C ASN A 396 -7.69 1.61 10.74
N GLY A 397 -8.88 1.17 11.16
CA GLY A 397 -9.18 -0.25 11.38
C GLY A 397 -10.63 -0.62 11.10
N ALA A 398 -10.86 -1.86 10.71
CA ALA A 398 -12.17 -2.47 10.59
C ALA A 398 -12.24 -3.78 11.36
N TYR A 399 -13.34 -4.01 12.07
CA TYR A 399 -13.49 -5.13 13.00
C TYR A 399 -14.85 -5.79 12.85
N MET A 400 -14.97 -7.04 13.31
CA MET A 400 -16.26 -7.72 13.36
C MET A 400 -17.06 -7.26 14.59
N GLU A 401 -18.24 -6.69 14.35
CA GLU A 401 -19.18 -6.23 15.38
C GLU A 401 -20.50 -7.00 15.30
N LYS A 402 -21.18 -7.16 16.43
CA LYS A 402 -22.51 -7.79 16.49
C LYS A 402 -23.55 -6.83 15.91
N LEU A 403 -24.45 -7.34 15.06
CA LEU A 403 -25.57 -6.55 14.52
C LEU A 403 -26.41 -5.92 15.65
N ASP A 404 -26.58 -6.63 16.77
CA ASP A 404 -27.26 -6.12 17.95
C ASP A 404 -26.61 -4.86 18.55
N ASN A 405 -25.32 -4.63 18.36
CA ASN A 405 -24.63 -3.43 18.87
C ASN A 405 -24.79 -2.21 17.94
N ILE A 406 -25.10 -2.41 16.65
CA ILE A 406 -25.30 -1.34 15.68
C ILE A 406 -26.73 -0.80 15.83
N LYS A 407 -26.91 0.27 16.61
CA LYS A 407 -28.23 0.87 16.89
C LYS A 407 -28.66 1.93 15.88
N LYS A 408 -27.70 2.51 15.14
CA LYS A 408 -28.00 3.47 14.06
C LYS A 408 -28.64 2.78 12.84
N PRO A 409 -29.46 3.49 12.05
CA PRO A 409 -30.11 2.90 10.88
C PRO A 409 -29.08 2.50 9.81
N ILE A 410 -29.14 1.24 9.36
CA ILE A 410 -28.42 0.75 8.19
C ILE A 410 -29.37 0.85 6.98
N THR A 411 -28.92 1.46 5.89
CA THR A 411 -29.74 1.66 4.68
C THR A 411 -29.46 0.59 3.64
N GLY A 412 -30.50 0.00 3.04
CA GLY A 412 -30.33 -1.06 2.04
C GLY A 412 -30.32 -2.45 2.65
N ASP A 413 -30.24 -3.46 1.79
CA ASP A 413 -30.34 -4.86 2.19
C ASP A 413 -28.97 -5.45 2.58
N TYR A 414 -28.98 -6.33 3.57
CA TYR A 414 -27.82 -7.08 4.05
C TYR A 414 -28.30 -8.34 4.76
N ASP A 415 -27.55 -9.43 4.65
CA ASP A 415 -27.98 -10.70 5.22
C ASP A 415 -27.69 -10.77 6.72
N HIS A 416 -28.70 -11.18 7.49
CA HIS A 416 -28.67 -11.21 8.95
C HIS A 416 -28.22 -12.56 9.54
N SER A 417 -27.90 -13.58 8.72
CA SER A 417 -27.77 -14.97 9.18
C SER A 417 -26.61 -15.25 10.14
N THR A 418 -25.58 -14.41 10.13
CA THR A 418 -24.41 -14.52 10.99
C THR A 418 -24.58 -13.82 12.34
N GLY A 419 -25.51 -12.86 12.44
CA GLY A 419 -25.61 -11.97 13.59
C GLY A 419 -24.48 -10.92 13.70
N GLU A 420 -23.57 -10.84 12.73
CA GLU A 420 -22.38 -9.98 12.77
C GLU A 420 -22.21 -9.16 11.47
N MET A 421 -21.53 -8.02 11.56
CA MET A 421 -21.10 -7.22 10.41
C MET A 421 -19.72 -6.62 10.67
N VAL A 422 -18.88 -6.59 9.63
CA VAL A 422 -17.64 -5.83 9.66
C VAL A 422 -17.97 -4.34 9.64
N VAL A 423 -17.42 -3.61 10.60
CA VAL A 423 -17.57 -2.16 10.76
C VAL A 423 -16.21 -1.51 10.54
N ASN A 424 -16.16 -0.54 9.64
CA ASN A 424 -14.99 0.32 9.43
C ASN A 424 -15.04 1.48 10.44
N THR A 425 -14.08 1.55 11.35
CA THR A 425 -14.12 2.52 12.46
C THR A 425 -13.95 3.98 12.00
N GLU A 426 -13.19 4.20 10.92
CA GLU A 426 -12.58 5.49 10.55
C GLU A 426 -11.84 6.13 11.74
N TRP A 427 -11.05 5.33 12.47
CA TRP A 427 -10.47 5.76 13.76
C TRP A 427 -9.48 6.91 13.70
N GLY A 428 -9.04 7.32 12.50
CA GLY A 428 -8.17 8.48 12.36
C GLY A 428 -8.75 9.77 12.96
N SER A 429 -10.10 9.88 12.96
CA SER A 429 -10.85 10.98 13.60
C SER A 429 -11.20 10.74 15.08
N PHE A 430 -10.68 9.69 15.73
CA PHE A 430 -10.86 9.51 17.18
C PHE A 430 -10.42 10.77 17.93
N ASP A 431 -11.30 11.24 18.83
CA ASP A 431 -11.04 12.37 19.72
C ASP A 431 -10.57 13.66 19.02
N ASN A 432 -11.19 14.03 17.89
CA ASN A 432 -11.01 15.34 17.26
C ASN A 432 -11.29 16.52 18.23
N GLN A 433 -12.08 16.29 19.29
CA GLN A 433 -12.36 17.26 20.35
C GLN A 433 -11.22 17.43 21.36
N LEU A 434 -10.21 16.55 21.36
CA LEU A 434 -9.09 16.50 22.30
C LEU A 434 -9.52 16.37 23.77
N ASN A 435 -10.47 15.48 24.05
CA ASN A 435 -10.89 15.12 25.41
C ASN A 435 -9.78 14.41 26.20
N VAL A 436 -8.97 13.58 25.51
CA VAL A 436 -7.90 12.77 26.12
C VAL A 436 -6.58 12.85 25.37
N LEU A 437 -6.59 13.04 24.05
CA LEU A 437 -5.38 12.95 23.21
C LEU A 437 -4.28 13.93 23.64
N PRO A 438 -3.00 13.50 23.62
CA PRO A 438 -1.89 14.39 23.95
C PRO A 438 -1.85 15.59 23.00
N SER A 439 -1.59 16.77 23.55
CA SER A 439 -1.72 18.03 22.80
C SER A 439 -0.53 18.95 23.11
N THR A 440 0.67 18.46 22.76
CA THR A 440 1.93 19.21 22.88
C THR A 440 1.91 20.46 21.99
N ALA A 441 2.88 21.35 22.18
CA ALA A 441 3.06 22.50 21.30
C ALA A 441 3.25 22.08 19.83
N TRP A 442 3.96 20.96 19.60
CA TRP A 442 4.26 20.46 18.26
C TRP A 442 3.07 19.74 17.60
N ASP A 443 2.25 19.01 18.38
CA ASP A 443 1.00 18.44 17.86
C ASP A 443 0.05 19.55 17.37
N LYS A 444 -0.04 20.66 18.12
CA LYS A 444 -0.84 21.86 17.74
C LYS A 444 -0.27 22.57 16.52
N ALA A 445 1.05 22.71 16.45
CA ALA A 445 1.73 23.36 15.31
C ALA A 445 1.60 22.56 14.02
N LEU A 446 1.65 21.22 14.09
CA LEU A 446 1.40 20.31 12.98
C LEU A 446 -0.07 20.41 12.51
N ASP A 447 -1.02 20.34 13.46
CA ASP A 447 -2.44 20.41 13.13
C ASP A 447 -2.81 21.71 12.41
N ALA A 448 -2.36 22.86 12.93
CA ALA A 448 -2.60 24.17 12.35
C ALA A 448 -1.99 24.37 10.95
N GLN A 449 -0.95 23.59 10.59
CA GLN A 449 -0.29 23.61 9.28
C GLN A 449 -0.74 22.45 8.36
N SER A 450 -1.63 21.58 8.85
CA SER A 450 -2.18 20.47 8.06
C SER A 450 -3.23 20.96 7.05
N VAL A 451 -3.56 20.11 6.07
CA VAL A 451 -4.59 20.38 5.06
C VAL A 451 -5.99 20.48 5.68
N ASN A 452 -6.18 19.88 6.85
CA ASN A 452 -7.45 19.73 7.54
C ASN A 452 -7.28 19.96 9.07
N PRO A 453 -7.05 21.20 9.53
CA PRO A 453 -6.89 21.50 10.96
C PRO A 453 -8.12 21.08 11.78
N GLY A 454 -7.92 20.47 12.94
CA GLY A 454 -8.98 19.95 13.82
C GLY A 454 -9.61 18.60 13.40
N ASP A 455 -9.42 18.14 12.16
CA ASP A 455 -9.82 16.81 11.69
C ASP A 455 -8.68 15.78 11.90
N GLN A 456 -8.99 14.48 11.93
CA GLN A 456 -8.00 13.38 11.93
C GLN A 456 -6.97 13.44 13.09
N MET A 457 -7.40 13.82 14.29
CA MET A 457 -6.47 14.13 15.38
C MET A 457 -5.72 12.90 15.92
N PHE A 458 -6.33 11.71 15.94
CA PHE A 458 -5.63 10.47 16.29
C PHE A 458 -4.63 10.07 15.20
N GLU A 459 -5.01 10.13 13.93
CA GLU A 459 -4.13 9.79 12.80
C GLU A 459 -2.86 10.64 12.81
N LYS A 460 -3.00 11.96 13.05
CA LYS A 460 -1.90 12.91 13.19
C LYS A 460 -0.87 12.57 14.28
N ARG A 461 -1.21 11.69 15.22
CA ARG A 461 -0.33 11.27 16.34
C ARG A 461 0.23 9.86 16.19
N VAL A 462 -0.21 9.13 15.16
CA VAL A 462 0.09 7.70 14.97
C VAL A 462 0.72 7.39 13.61
N SER A 463 0.26 8.02 12.52
CA SER A 463 0.64 7.59 11.17
C SER A 463 1.96 8.20 10.68
N GLY A 464 2.67 7.44 9.82
CA GLY A 464 4.01 7.76 9.37
C GLY A 464 4.11 9.06 8.56
N MET A 465 3.00 9.53 7.98
CA MET A 465 2.93 10.85 7.34
C MET A 465 3.20 12.00 8.32
N PHE A 466 2.83 11.83 9.59
CA PHE A 466 2.85 12.90 10.58
C PHE A 466 3.98 12.74 11.62
N LEU A 467 4.40 11.52 11.95
CA LEU A 467 5.46 11.31 12.97
C LEU A 467 6.76 12.06 12.66
N GLY A 468 7.19 12.06 11.38
CA GLY A 468 8.37 12.80 10.95
C GLY A 468 8.25 14.31 11.13
N GLU A 469 7.07 14.89 10.84
CA GLU A 469 6.81 16.32 11.03
C GLU A 469 6.75 16.71 12.51
N ILE A 470 6.25 15.83 13.40
CA ILE A 470 6.30 16.05 14.86
C ILE A 470 7.75 16.09 15.34
N VAL A 471 8.59 15.13 14.93
CA VAL A 471 10.02 15.13 15.25
C VAL A 471 10.71 16.37 14.68
N ARG A 472 10.38 16.78 13.44
CA ARG A 472 10.91 17.99 12.82
C ARG A 472 10.57 19.24 13.64
N LEU A 473 9.32 19.38 14.07
CA LEU A 473 8.86 20.53 14.85
C LEU A 473 9.53 20.57 16.24
N ALA A 474 9.65 19.42 16.92
CA ALA A 474 10.34 19.33 18.21
C ALA A 474 11.84 19.64 18.09
N VAL A 475 12.51 19.07 17.09
CA VAL A 475 13.93 19.32 16.85
C VAL A 475 14.19 20.75 16.36
N ALA A 476 13.31 21.33 15.55
CA ALA A 476 13.40 22.73 15.13
C ALA A 476 13.19 23.70 16.31
N ASP A 477 12.30 23.39 17.26
CA ASP A 477 12.15 24.16 18.50
C ASP A 477 13.44 24.11 19.34
N MET A 478 14.04 22.93 19.51
CA MET A 478 15.36 22.79 20.16
C MET A 478 16.44 23.58 19.42
N ILE A 479 16.55 23.47 18.08
CA ILE A 479 17.51 24.24 17.28
C ILE A 479 17.32 25.76 17.46
N ASN A 480 16.08 26.26 17.57
CA ASN A 480 15.84 27.69 17.77
C ASN A 480 15.98 28.15 19.24
N SER A 481 15.96 27.23 20.21
CA SER A 481 16.10 27.53 21.64
C SER A 481 17.52 27.95 22.01
N GLU A 482 17.67 29.10 22.68
CA GLU A 482 18.95 29.56 23.26
C GLU A 482 19.51 28.60 24.33
N LYS A 483 18.67 27.74 24.90
CA LYS A 483 19.04 26.76 25.94
C LYS A 483 19.65 25.48 25.36
N SER A 484 19.54 25.26 24.05
CA SER A 484 20.02 24.06 23.38
C SER A 484 21.21 24.37 22.46
N SER A 485 22.23 23.51 22.53
CA SER A 485 23.34 23.46 21.58
C SER A 485 23.12 22.47 20.44
N LEU A 486 21.90 21.94 20.25
CA LEU A 486 21.61 20.94 19.22
C LEU A 486 22.00 21.46 17.82
N PHE A 487 22.93 20.75 17.18
CA PHE A 487 23.57 21.10 15.91
C PHE A 487 24.24 22.49 15.88
N LYS A 488 24.58 23.06 17.06
CA LYS A 488 25.27 24.34 17.23
C LYS A 488 26.65 24.11 17.85
N ASP A 489 27.61 23.71 17.04
CA ASP A 489 28.99 23.82 17.48
C ASP A 489 29.48 25.28 17.36
N LEU A 490 29.99 25.83 18.46
CA LEU A 490 30.63 27.14 18.52
C LEU A 490 32.16 27.07 18.41
N ASN A 491 32.75 25.91 18.72
CA ASN A 491 34.16 25.61 18.51
C ASN A 491 34.41 24.10 18.51
N SER A 492 35.07 23.65 17.45
CA SER A 492 35.31 22.23 17.17
C SER A 492 36.17 21.50 18.20
N SER A 493 36.75 22.21 19.17
CA SER A 493 37.39 21.66 20.36
C SER A 493 36.43 20.96 21.33
N SER A 494 35.11 21.10 21.15
CA SER A 494 34.10 20.57 22.09
C SER A 494 33.34 19.32 21.61
N ASN A 495 33.48 18.91 20.33
CA ASN A 495 32.81 17.74 19.77
C ASN A 495 33.78 16.60 19.42
N ASP A 496 33.22 15.42 19.12
CA ASP A 496 33.97 14.19 18.86
C ASP A 496 34.66 14.15 17.49
N TRP A 497 34.34 15.09 16.60
CA TRP A 497 34.83 15.11 15.21
C TRP A 497 35.98 16.09 14.96
N GLY A 498 36.19 17.07 15.84
CA GLY A 498 37.14 18.15 15.60
C GLY A 498 36.75 19.08 14.44
N SER A 499 35.46 19.08 14.04
CA SER A 499 34.91 19.86 12.93
C SER A 499 33.56 20.47 13.30
N THR A 500 33.29 21.71 12.87
CA THR A 500 32.09 22.45 13.26
C THR A 500 30.83 21.95 12.57
N THR A 501 29.89 21.45 13.37
CA THR A 501 28.55 21.05 12.96
C THR A 501 27.75 22.22 12.40
N ASN A 502 27.07 22.03 11.27
CA ASN A 502 26.26 23.07 10.64
C ASN A 502 25.05 22.48 9.89
N ILE A 503 23.90 23.15 10.00
CA ILE A 503 22.68 22.81 9.26
C ILE A 503 22.65 23.61 7.96
N ALA A 504 22.63 22.91 6.82
CA ALA A 504 22.58 23.59 5.53
C ALA A 504 21.25 24.38 5.34
N PRO A 505 21.25 25.53 4.64
CA PRO A 505 20.02 26.31 4.39
C PRO A 505 18.92 25.52 3.66
N GLN A 506 19.29 24.47 2.91
CA GLN A 506 18.36 23.57 2.24
C GLN A 506 17.85 22.40 3.11
N SER A 507 18.27 22.31 4.38
CA SER A 507 17.92 21.22 5.31
C SER A 507 16.42 20.96 5.42
N GLY A 508 16.06 19.68 5.59
CA GLY A 508 14.71 19.25 5.91
C GLY A 508 14.15 19.84 7.21
N PHE A 509 15.00 20.15 8.20
CA PHE A 509 14.54 20.77 9.46
C PHE A 509 13.89 22.15 9.26
N LEU A 510 14.36 22.90 8.27
CA LEU A 510 13.94 24.28 7.99
C LEU A 510 12.69 24.37 7.10
N LYS A 511 12.13 23.24 6.67
CA LYS A 511 11.02 23.15 5.71
C LYS A 511 9.88 22.31 6.30
N PRO A 512 8.62 22.78 6.32
CA PRO A 512 7.47 21.93 6.65
C PRO A 512 7.47 20.66 5.79
N TRP A 513 7.22 19.51 6.40
CA TRP A 513 7.24 18.17 5.78
C TRP A 513 8.63 17.75 5.24
N GLY A 514 9.70 18.41 5.69
CA GLY A 514 11.08 18.11 5.28
C GLY A 514 11.72 16.92 5.99
N LEU A 515 11.01 16.23 6.90
CA LEU A 515 11.48 15.04 7.61
C LEU A 515 10.42 13.94 7.51
N ASP A 516 10.79 12.80 6.95
CA ASP A 516 9.95 11.60 6.86
C ASP A 516 10.25 10.59 7.98
N SER A 517 9.26 9.76 8.32
CA SER A 517 9.37 8.65 9.25
C SER A 517 10.51 7.65 8.98
N SER A 518 11.06 7.55 7.77
CA SER A 518 12.19 6.67 7.46
C SER A 518 13.45 6.95 8.30
N ILE A 519 13.83 8.22 8.52
CA ILE A 519 15.00 8.52 9.36
C ILE A 519 14.75 8.19 10.84
N MET A 520 13.48 8.19 11.29
CA MET A 520 13.12 7.70 12.62
C MET A 520 13.36 6.19 12.74
N SER A 521 13.05 5.42 11.69
CA SER A 521 13.38 3.99 11.63
C SER A 521 14.89 3.75 11.63
N VAL A 522 15.69 4.58 10.95
CA VAL A 522 17.16 4.54 11.03
C VAL A 522 17.63 4.80 12.46
N ALA A 523 17.11 5.84 13.12
CA ALA A 523 17.47 6.16 14.50
C ALA A 523 17.12 5.04 15.49
N ALA A 524 15.98 4.36 15.30
CA ALA A 524 15.59 3.22 16.12
C ALA A 524 16.43 1.96 15.85
N ALA A 525 16.88 1.74 14.61
CA ALA A 525 17.69 0.60 14.21
C ALA A 525 19.16 0.72 14.61
N ASP A 526 19.75 1.91 14.48
CA ASP A 526 21.18 2.13 14.74
C ASP A 526 21.48 2.09 16.23
N ASN A 527 21.99 0.96 16.70
CA ASN A 527 22.45 0.75 18.07
C ASN A 527 23.98 0.60 18.14
N THR A 528 24.71 1.18 17.18
CA THR A 528 26.17 1.33 17.27
C THR A 528 26.52 2.35 18.35
N PRO A 529 27.64 2.19 19.10
CA PRO A 529 28.05 3.15 20.12
C PRO A 529 28.23 4.58 19.58
N GLU A 530 28.65 4.70 18.32
CA GLU A 530 28.94 5.96 17.63
C GLU A 530 27.74 6.54 16.86
N LEU A 531 26.60 5.84 16.81
CA LEU A 531 25.41 6.16 16.00
C LEU A 531 25.76 6.49 14.53
N SER A 532 26.69 5.71 13.97
CA SER A 532 27.34 5.97 12.68
C SER A 532 26.37 6.03 11.48
N THR A 533 25.36 5.16 11.45
CA THR A 533 24.37 5.10 10.36
C THR A 533 23.40 6.26 10.48
N LEU A 534 22.95 6.58 11.70
CA LEU A 534 22.10 7.75 11.95
C LEU A 534 22.81 9.05 11.58
N ARG A 535 24.08 9.22 11.96
CA ARG A 535 24.88 10.41 11.63
C ARG A 535 25.05 10.59 10.12
N GLN A 536 25.30 9.49 9.40
CA GLN A 536 25.35 9.48 7.94
C GLN A 536 24.00 9.91 7.32
N GLU A 537 22.86 9.42 7.84
CA GLU A 537 21.55 9.78 7.29
C GLU A 537 21.07 11.20 7.69
N LEU A 538 21.51 11.72 8.85
CA LEU A 538 21.34 13.14 9.21
C LEU A 538 22.05 14.07 8.20
N GLU A 539 23.21 13.66 7.68
CA GLU A 539 23.94 14.40 6.63
C GLU A 539 23.30 14.21 5.25
N ASN A 540 23.00 12.95 4.86
CA ASN A 540 22.43 12.62 3.56
C ASN A 540 21.03 13.22 3.33
N LEU A 541 20.11 13.01 4.28
CA LEU A 541 18.69 13.33 4.13
C LEU A 541 18.35 14.73 4.65
N LEU A 542 18.95 15.14 5.76
CA LEU A 542 18.62 16.40 6.44
C LEU A 542 19.71 17.47 6.28
N HIS A 543 20.82 17.18 5.61
CA HIS A 543 21.91 18.13 5.33
C HIS A 543 22.46 18.79 6.59
N VAL A 544 22.60 18.01 7.67
CA VAL A 544 23.40 18.37 8.84
C VAL A 544 24.82 17.87 8.59
N TYR A 545 25.77 18.77 8.39
CA TYR A 545 27.17 18.40 8.18
C TYR A 545 27.86 18.13 9.51
N THR A 546 28.59 17.01 9.58
CA THR A 546 29.33 16.56 10.78
C THR A 546 28.50 16.69 12.08
N PRO A 547 27.33 16.03 12.19
CA PRO A 547 26.58 15.98 13.45
C PRO A 547 27.43 15.27 14.51
N SER A 548 27.46 15.79 15.73
CA SER A 548 28.19 15.14 16.83
C SER A 548 27.47 13.86 17.31
N LEU A 549 28.15 13.05 18.12
CA LEU A 549 27.50 11.91 18.79
C LEU A 549 26.35 12.38 19.70
N GLU A 550 26.52 13.49 20.40
CA GLU A 550 25.51 14.05 21.31
C GLU A 550 24.27 14.54 20.55
N ASP A 551 24.47 15.18 19.38
CA ASP A 551 23.37 15.59 18.50
C ASP A 551 22.56 14.38 18.00
N ALA A 552 23.26 13.31 17.60
CA ALA A 552 22.62 12.08 17.15
C ALA A 552 21.86 11.37 18.28
N GLN A 553 22.40 11.40 19.51
CA GLN A 553 21.73 10.89 20.71
C GLN A 553 20.48 11.72 21.06
N ALA A 554 20.55 13.04 21.00
CA ALA A 554 19.42 13.95 21.21
C ALA A 554 18.30 13.69 20.18
N PHE A 555 18.65 13.67 18.89
CA PHE A 555 17.72 13.35 17.80
C PHE A 555 17.07 11.97 17.98
N LYS A 556 17.87 10.94 18.24
CA LYS A 556 17.39 9.57 18.47
C LYS A 556 16.43 9.50 19.66
N SER A 557 16.71 10.24 20.73
CA SER A 557 15.88 10.24 21.94
C SER A 557 14.50 10.84 21.68
N VAL A 558 14.43 12.01 21.00
CA VAL A 558 13.15 12.63 20.60
C VAL A 558 12.39 11.75 19.60
N SER A 559 13.09 11.22 18.59
CA SER A 559 12.51 10.29 17.60
C SER A 559 11.89 9.05 18.27
N ASN A 560 12.61 8.43 19.20
CA ASN A 560 12.15 7.25 19.92
C ASN A 560 10.96 7.56 20.84
N ALA A 561 10.92 8.74 21.47
CA ALA A 561 9.78 9.15 22.30
C ALA A 561 8.50 9.31 21.46
N VAL A 562 8.59 9.99 20.31
CA VAL A 562 7.47 10.12 19.35
C VAL A 562 7.01 8.76 18.82
N GLY A 563 7.94 7.90 18.41
CA GLY A 563 7.63 6.54 17.92
C GLY A 563 7.00 5.64 18.99
N ARG A 564 7.49 5.73 20.25
CA ARG A 564 6.91 5.01 21.40
C ARG A 564 5.50 5.49 21.72
N ARG A 565 5.26 6.81 21.73
CA ARG A 565 3.94 7.41 21.91
C ARG A 565 2.96 6.91 20.83
N ALA A 566 3.39 6.91 19.56
CA ALA A 566 2.59 6.41 18.45
C ALA A 566 2.24 4.91 18.60
N ALA A 567 3.19 4.06 18.97
CA ALA A 567 2.93 2.63 19.21
C ALA A 567 1.98 2.38 20.39
N ARG A 568 2.08 3.15 21.47
CA ARG A 568 1.17 3.05 22.63
C ARG A 568 -0.24 3.56 22.29
N LEU A 569 -0.36 4.61 21.48
CA LEU A 569 -1.64 5.06 20.91
C LEU A 569 -2.24 4.02 19.96
N SER A 570 -1.46 3.35 19.11
CA SER A 570 -1.92 2.21 18.30
C SER A 570 -2.51 1.08 19.15
N ALA A 571 -1.92 0.82 20.32
CA ALA A 571 -2.43 -0.18 21.26
C ALA A 571 -3.75 0.23 21.94
N VAL A 572 -4.10 1.53 22.02
CA VAL A 572 -5.43 1.98 22.48
C VAL A 572 -6.52 1.40 21.57
N ALA A 573 -6.39 1.60 20.25
CA ALA A 573 -7.39 1.17 19.29
C ALA A 573 -7.51 -0.36 19.21
N ILE A 574 -6.36 -1.06 19.19
CA ILE A 574 -6.31 -2.53 19.22
C ILE A 574 -6.94 -3.06 20.52
N GLY A 575 -6.56 -2.51 21.67
CA GLY A 575 -7.02 -2.95 22.98
C GLY A 575 -8.51 -2.69 23.20
N ALA A 576 -9.02 -1.53 22.80
CA ALA A 576 -10.44 -1.21 22.85
C ALA A 576 -11.28 -2.19 22.02
N ILE A 577 -10.84 -2.56 20.81
CA ILE A 577 -11.55 -3.54 19.98
C ILE A 577 -11.45 -4.97 20.55
N ALA A 578 -10.29 -5.35 21.10
CA ALA A 578 -10.14 -6.63 21.79
C ALA A 578 -11.11 -6.75 22.99
N LEU A 579 -11.27 -5.68 23.78
CA LEU A 579 -12.24 -5.59 24.88
C LEU A 579 -13.69 -5.61 24.37
N GLN A 580 -14.04 -4.78 23.38
CA GLN A 580 -15.38 -4.70 22.76
C GLN A 580 -15.84 -6.07 22.22
N SER A 581 -14.92 -6.86 21.66
CA SER A 581 -15.24 -8.19 21.12
C SER A 581 -15.76 -9.20 22.16
N GLY A 582 -15.47 -8.98 23.45
CA GLY A 582 -15.75 -9.92 24.53
C GLY A 582 -14.92 -11.22 24.51
N LYS A 583 -14.05 -11.43 23.50
CA LYS A 583 -13.33 -12.70 23.30
C LYS A 583 -12.18 -12.95 24.27
N LEU A 584 -11.70 -11.92 24.97
CA LEU A 584 -10.65 -12.06 25.98
C LEU A 584 -11.10 -13.00 27.12
N GLU A 585 -12.37 -12.88 27.52
CA GLU A 585 -12.98 -13.65 28.60
C GLU A 585 -13.55 -15.00 28.16
N ASP A 586 -13.75 -15.23 26.86
CA ASP A 586 -14.27 -16.50 26.33
C ASP A 586 -13.24 -17.64 26.55
N PRO A 587 -13.61 -18.72 27.28
CA PRO A 587 -12.73 -19.87 27.48
C PRO A 587 -12.52 -20.72 26.22
N ASN A 588 -13.35 -20.55 25.18
CA ASN A 588 -13.25 -21.26 23.90
C ASN A 588 -12.33 -20.55 22.90
N GLU A 589 -12.05 -19.26 23.10
CA GLU A 589 -11.13 -18.48 22.27
C GLU A 589 -9.73 -18.49 22.89
N GLU A 590 -8.92 -19.45 22.42
CA GLU A 590 -7.50 -19.59 22.76
C GLU A 590 -6.64 -18.44 22.20
N VAL A 591 -6.99 -17.94 21.00
CA VAL A 591 -6.20 -16.92 20.27
C VAL A 591 -7.11 -15.90 19.60
N ILE A 592 -6.91 -14.63 19.94
CA ILE A 592 -7.54 -13.47 19.29
C ILE A 592 -6.60 -12.98 18.19
N ASP A 593 -6.89 -13.33 16.94
CA ASP A 593 -6.04 -12.98 15.82
C ASP A 593 -6.34 -11.59 15.26
N ILE A 594 -5.31 -10.81 14.95
CA ILE A 594 -5.42 -9.43 14.46
C ILE A 594 -4.52 -9.26 13.24
N GLY A 595 -5.11 -8.86 12.12
CA GLY A 595 -4.42 -8.53 10.89
C GLY A 595 -3.93 -7.10 10.90
N VAL A 596 -2.65 -6.89 10.60
CA VAL A 596 -2.07 -5.56 10.44
C VAL A 596 -1.31 -5.42 9.13
N ASP A 597 -1.39 -4.25 8.51
CA ASP A 597 -0.67 -3.89 7.28
C ASP A 597 -0.20 -2.42 7.41
N GLY A 598 0.74 -1.99 6.57
CA GLY A 598 1.28 -0.64 6.54
C GLY A 598 2.74 -0.50 6.98
N SER A 599 3.40 0.53 6.46
CA SER A 599 4.86 0.72 6.55
C SER A 599 5.40 0.89 7.97
N LEU A 600 4.64 1.41 8.94
CA LEU A 600 5.12 1.52 10.33
C LEU A 600 5.21 0.14 10.98
N VAL A 601 4.15 -0.66 10.88
CA VAL A 601 4.11 -1.98 11.54
C VAL A 601 4.98 -3.03 10.84
N GLU A 602 5.29 -2.83 9.56
CA GLU A 602 6.22 -3.68 8.80
C GLU A 602 7.70 -3.26 8.88
N HIS A 603 8.02 -1.96 8.98
CA HIS A 603 9.39 -1.46 8.81
C HIS A 603 9.95 -0.63 9.96
N TYR A 604 9.12 -0.09 10.87
CA TYR A 604 9.63 0.64 12.03
C TYR A 604 10.14 -0.36 13.09
N PRO A 605 11.43 -0.29 13.50
CA PRO A 605 11.99 -1.25 14.44
C PRO A 605 11.22 -1.33 15.76
N PHE A 606 10.94 -2.56 16.21
CA PHE A 606 10.27 -2.86 17.48
C PHE A 606 8.85 -2.27 17.65
N PHE A 607 8.20 -1.76 16.58
CA PHE A 607 6.87 -1.14 16.68
C PHE A 607 5.81 -2.10 17.24
N ARG A 608 5.83 -3.36 16.79
CA ARG A 608 4.95 -4.43 17.29
C ARG A 608 5.24 -4.78 18.74
N ASP A 609 6.50 -4.77 19.16
CA ASP A 609 6.91 -5.07 20.55
C ASP A 609 6.45 -3.96 21.51
N MET A 610 6.53 -2.70 21.09
CA MET A 610 5.97 -1.57 21.83
C MET A 610 4.44 -1.62 21.93
N ILE A 611 3.74 -2.07 20.88
CA ILE A 611 2.30 -2.35 20.95
C ILE A 611 2.03 -3.46 21.99
N TYR A 612 2.75 -4.57 21.96
CA TYR A 612 2.57 -5.64 22.95
C TYR A 612 2.93 -5.21 24.39
N GLU A 613 3.93 -4.35 24.59
CA GLU A 613 4.23 -3.76 25.90
C GLU A 613 3.07 -2.91 26.41
N ALA A 614 2.49 -2.07 25.56
CA ALA A 614 1.30 -1.29 25.88
C ALA A 614 0.08 -2.18 26.19
N LEU A 615 -0.23 -3.19 25.36
CA LEU A 615 -1.37 -4.10 25.56
C LEU A 615 -1.32 -4.80 26.94
N ARG A 616 -0.12 -5.15 27.44
CA ARG A 616 0.05 -5.74 28.78
C ARG A 616 -0.30 -4.79 29.93
N ALA A 617 -0.32 -3.47 29.68
CA ALA A 617 -0.65 -2.43 30.65
C ALA A 617 -2.11 -1.95 30.57
N ILE A 618 -2.93 -2.50 29.67
CA ILE A 618 -4.35 -2.14 29.53
C ILE A 618 -5.21 -2.94 30.53
N ASP A 619 -6.03 -2.22 31.29
CA ASP A 619 -7.07 -2.73 32.19
C ASP A 619 -8.00 -3.70 31.43
N GLY A 620 -8.22 -4.89 31.98
CA GLY A 620 -9.04 -5.94 31.34
C GLY A 620 -8.29 -6.80 30.30
N ILE A 621 -7.12 -6.38 29.83
CA ILE A 621 -6.23 -7.21 29.00
C ILE A 621 -5.13 -7.81 29.89
N GLY A 622 -4.27 -6.97 30.46
CA GLY A 622 -3.13 -7.38 31.26
C GLY A 622 -2.14 -8.32 30.52
N PRO A 623 -1.19 -8.94 31.24
CA PRO A 623 -0.24 -9.88 30.65
C PRO A 623 -0.90 -11.08 29.95
N LYS A 624 -1.90 -11.70 30.60
CA LYS A 624 -2.57 -12.90 30.08
C LYS A 624 -3.46 -12.63 28.86
N GLY A 625 -4.15 -11.49 28.82
CA GLY A 625 -4.93 -11.09 27.65
C GLY A 625 -4.03 -10.75 26.47
N ALA A 626 -2.87 -10.12 26.72
CA ALA A 626 -1.88 -9.85 25.68
C ALA A 626 -1.26 -11.13 25.09
N GLU A 627 -1.12 -12.20 25.88
CA GLU A 627 -0.70 -13.53 25.40
C GLU A 627 -1.75 -14.20 24.48
N LYS A 628 -3.05 -13.95 24.69
CA LYS A 628 -4.12 -14.38 23.76
C LYS A 628 -4.10 -13.61 22.44
N ILE A 629 -3.63 -12.36 22.41
CA ILE A 629 -3.66 -11.51 21.21
C ILE A 629 -2.50 -11.86 20.27
N ARG A 630 -2.83 -12.20 19.02
CA ARG A 630 -1.85 -12.53 17.96
C ARG A 630 -1.91 -11.49 16.83
N ILE A 631 -1.01 -10.52 16.87
CA ILE A 631 -0.82 -9.53 15.80
C ILE A 631 0.02 -10.15 14.68
N GLY A 632 -0.59 -10.39 13.52
CA GLY A 632 0.05 -10.96 12.33
C GLY A 632 -0.04 -10.03 11.12
N ILE A 633 1.05 -9.96 10.35
CA ILE A 633 1.08 -9.18 9.11
C ILE A 633 0.11 -9.80 8.09
N ALA A 634 -0.76 -8.97 7.51
CA ALA A 634 -1.78 -9.34 6.54
C ALA A 634 -1.40 -8.79 5.17
N LYS A 635 -0.45 -9.47 4.51
CA LYS A 635 0.09 -9.03 3.22
C LYS A 635 -1.00 -8.91 2.15
N ASP A 636 -1.04 -7.75 1.51
CA ASP A 636 -1.94 -7.42 0.41
C ASP A 636 -3.44 -7.45 0.77
N GLY A 637 -3.81 -6.75 1.85
CA GLY A 637 -5.22 -6.57 2.22
C GLY A 637 -6.08 -5.97 1.10
N SER A 638 -5.57 -4.95 0.39
CA SER A 638 -6.30 -4.28 -0.69
C SER A 638 -6.45 -5.08 -1.99
N GLY A 639 -5.64 -6.12 -2.21
CA GLY A 639 -5.79 -7.07 -3.31
C GLY A 639 -6.56 -8.32 -2.90
N VAL A 640 -5.96 -9.14 -2.02
CA VAL A 640 -6.49 -10.46 -1.62
C VAL A 640 -7.80 -10.32 -0.85
N GLY A 641 -7.87 -9.35 0.07
CA GLY A 641 -9.09 -9.06 0.83
C GLY A 641 -10.25 -8.63 -0.05
N ALA A 642 -9.99 -7.80 -1.06
CA ALA A 642 -11.03 -7.36 -1.99
C ALA A 642 -11.57 -8.49 -2.87
N ALA A 643 -10.70 -9.41 -3.31
CA ALA A 643 -11.11 -10.64 -3.99
C ALA A 643 -11.99 -11.54 -3.09
N LEU A 644 -11.65 -11.66 -1.80
CA LEU A 644 -12.45 -12.42 -0.82
C LEU A 644 -13.81 -11.76 -0.54
N ILE A 645 -13.90 -10.42 -0.54
CA ILE A 645 -15.19 -9.73 -0.39
C ILE A 645 -16.02 -9.86 -1.67
N ALA A 646 -15.41 -9.83 -2.86
CA ALA A 646 -16.08 -10.11 -4.12
C ALA A 646 -16.65 -11.54 -4.18
N LEU A 647 -15.98 -12.52 -3.55
CA LEU A 647 -16.51 -13.87 -3.32
C LEU A 647 -17.71 -13.86 -2.36
N VAL A 648 -17.67 -13.13 -1.24
CA VAL A 648 -18.81 -13.02 -0.31
C VAL A 648 -20.01 -12.36 -0.99
N ALA A 649 -19.79 -11.33 -1.81
CA ALA A 649 -20.82 -10.72 -2.66
C ALA A 649 -21.36 -11.73 -3.69
N ALA A 650 -20.49 -12.51 -4.35
CA ALA A 650 -20.88 -13.55 -5.30
C ALA A 650 -21.85 -14.58 -4.69
N GLY A 651 -21.60 -14.99 -3.44
CA GLY A 651 -22.44 -15.96 -2.72
C GLY A 651 -23.84 -15.47 -2.39
N ARG A 652 -24.11 -14.17 -2.53
CA ARG A 652 -25.41 -13.53 -2.26
C ARG A 652 -26.23 -13.22 -3.51
N GLU A 653 -25.64 -13.29 -4.71
CA GLU A 653 -26.37 -13.00 -5.95
C GLU A 653 -27.47 -14.03 -6.19
N THR A 654 -28.72 -13.56 -6.27
CA THR A 654 -29.86 -14.42 -6.57
C THR A 654 -29.99 -14.66 -8.07
N PRO A 655 -30.71 -15.71 -8.50
CA PRO A 655 -31.08 -15.89 -9.91
C PRO A 655 -31.89 -14.72 -10.49
N GLU A 656 -32.51 -13.90 -9.64
CA GLU A 656 -33.34 -12.76 -10.03
C GLU A 656 -32.49 -11.51 -10.30
N ASP A 657 -31.44 -11.26 -9.51
CA ASP A 657 -30.42 -10.23 -9.78
C ASP A 657 -29.79 -10.44 -11.16
N TYR A 658 -29.46 -11.70 -11.46
CA TYR A 658 -28.91 -12.10 -12.76
C TYR A 658 -29.88 -11.80 -13.94
N LEU A 659 -31.19 -11.93 -13.73
CA LEU A 659 -32.21 -11.54 -14.73
C LEU A 659 -32.39 -10.01 -14.83
N VAL A 660 -32.11 -9.25 -13.77
CA VAL A 660 -32.07 -7.78 -13.80
C VAL A 660 -30.86 -7.30 -14.59
N ASP A 661 -29.68 -7.91 -14.38
CA ASP A 661 -28.46 -7.61 -15.14
C ASP A 661 -28.65 -7.85 -16.64
N ILE A 662 -29.17 -9.02 -17.05
CA ILE A 662 -29.49 -9.31 -18.47
C ILE A 662 -30.44 -8.26 -19.07
N LYS A 663 -31.49 -7.85 -18.33
CA LYS A 663 -32.43 -6.82 -18.80
C LYS A 663 -31.73 -5.45 -18.93
N ALA A 664 -30.84 -5.12 -18.01
CA ALA A 664 -30.07 -3.89 -18.04
C ALA A 664 -29.06 -3.87 -19.20
N GLU A 665 -28.41 -5.00 -19.50
CA GLU A 665 -27.52 -5.16 -20.67
C GLU A 665 -28.30 -5.11 -21.98
N SER A 666 -29.41 -5.85 -22.11
CA SER A 666 -30.26 -5.86 -23.30
C SER A 666 -30.78 -4.44 -23.62
N ASN A 667 -31.23 -3.70 -22.60
CA ASN A 667 -31.66 -2.31 -22.75
C ASN A 667 -30.48 -1.36 -23.07
N ARG A 668 -29.27 -1.61 -22.56
CA ARG A 668 -28.06 -0.83 -22.88
C ARG A 668 -27.57 -1.09 -24.31
N GLY A 669 -27.49 -2.34 -24.75
CA GLY A 669 -27.18 -2.72 -26.12
C GLY A 669 -28.17 -2.12 -27.11
N ARG A 670 -29.47 -2.12 -26.78
CA ARG A 670 -30.52 -1.48 -27.58
C ARG A 670 -30.42 0.05 -27.61
N LYS A 671 -29.97 0.70 -26.53
CA LYS A 671 -29.67 2.14 -26.55
C LYS A 671 -28.44 2.46 -27.41
N LEU A 672 -27.40 1.63 -27.36
CA LEU A 672 -26.20 1.80 -28.16
C LEU A 672 -26.48 1.58 -29.65
N SER A 673 -27.27 0.56 -30.02
CA SER A 673 -27.69 0.35 -31.41
C SER A 673 -28.54 1.50 -31.94
N ASN A 674 -29.41 2.08 -31.12
CA ASN A 674 -30.21 3.25 -31.51
C ASN A 674 -29.31 4.50 -31.69
N ALA A 675 -28.37 4.76 -30.78
CA ALA A 675 -27.42 5.87 -30.91
C ALA A 675 -26.52 5.75 -32.15
N ILE A 676 -26.19 4.53 -32.58
CA ILE A 676 -25.47 4.27 -33.84
C ILE A 676 -26.38 4.42 -35.07
N ALA A 677 -27.69 4.19 -34.93
CA ALA A 677 -28.66 4.38 -36.01
C ALA A 677 -29.07 5.85 -36.23
N ASP A 678 -28.86 6.72 -35.24
CA ASP A 678 -29.15 8.16 -35.32
C ASP A 678 -27.98 9.00 -35.87
N GLU A 679 -26.80 8.41 -36.12
CA GLU A 679 -25.72 9.02 -36.92
C GLU A 679 -26.14 9.05 -38.42
N PRO A 680 -26.12 10.22 -39.09
CA PRO A 680 -26.63 10.32 -40.46
C PRO A 680 -25.73 9.57 -41.44
N LEU A 681 -26.28 8.54 -42.11
CA LEU A 681 -25.58 7.79 -43.14
C LEU A 681 -24.95 8.72 -44.18
N ILE A 682 -23.64 8.50 -44.38
CA ILE A 682 -22.76 8.97 -45.45
C ILE A 682 -23.49 9.73 -46.57
N SER A 683 -23.26 11.05 -46.63
CA SER A 683 -23.83 11.94 -47.65
C SER A 683 -23.77 11.32 -49.06
N THR A 684 -24.93 11.28 -49.72
CA THR A 684 -25.14 10.71 -51.06
C THR A 684 -24.18 11.24 -52.12
N THR A 685 -23.60 12.43 -51.92
CA THR A 685 -22.57 13.00 -52.79
C THR A 685 -21.30 12.14 -52.85
N ALA A 686 -20.90 11.48 -51.75
CA ALA A 686 -19.70 10.65 -51.70
C ALA A 686 -19.83 9.38 -52.57
N LEU A 687 -21.02 8.74 -52.54
CA LEU A 687 -21.33 7.58 -53.38
C LEU A 687 -21.35 7.94 -54.88
N VAL A 688 -21.92 9.09 -55.24
CA VAL A 688 -21.94 9.58 -56.63
C VAL A 688 -20.54 9.91 -57.14
N VAL A 689 -19.71 10.59 -56.33
CA VAL A 689 -18.31 10.90 -56.69
C VAL A 689 -17.48 9.61 -56.82
N GLY A 690 -17.64 8.65 -55.91
CA GLY A 690 -16.98 7.34 -56.00
C GLY A 690 -17.35 6.57 -57.27
N GLY A 691 -18.63 6.56 -57.65
CA GLY A 691 -19.11 5.93 -58.88
C GLY A 691 -18.53 6.55 -60.15
N ILE A 692 -18.44 7.88 -60.22
CA ILE A 692 -17.86 8.60 -61.37
C ILE A 692 -16.35 8.32 -61.49
N VAL A 693 -15.61 8.32 -60.38
CA VAL A 693 -14.16 8.00 -60.38
C VAL A 693 -13.91 6.55 -60.80
N GLY A 694 -14.73 5.61 -60.34
CA GLY A 694 -14.65 4.20 -60.75
C GLY A 694 -14.92 4.00 -62.25
N ALA A 695 -15.92 4.67 -62.81
CA ALA A 695 -16.23 4.62 -64.23
C ALA A 695 -15.10 5.21 -65.11
N LEU A 696 -14.50 6.32 -64.68
CA LEU A 696 -13.36 6.94 -65.39
C LEU A 696 -12.09 6.06 -65.34
N ALA A 697 -11.82 5.38 -64.21
CA ALA A 697 -10.73 4.42 -64.10
C ALA A 697 -10.91 3.21 -65.04
N LEU A 698 -12.13 2.67 -65.13
CA LEU A 698 -12.45 1.58 -66.06
C LEU A 698 -12.34 2.00 -67.53
N ALA A 699 -12.81 3.21 -67.87
CA ALA A 699 -12.66 3.76 -69.22
C ALA A 699 -11.19 3.98 -69.60
N ALA A 700 -10.37 4.50 -68.68
CA ALA A 700 -8.93 4.66 -68.89
C ALA A 700 -8.21 3.31 -69.09
N PHE A 701 -8.55 2.30 -68.28
CA PHE A 701 -7.99 0.95 -68.40
C PHE A 701 -8.40 0.24 -69.70
N TRP A 702 -9.62 0.49 -70.19
CA TRP A 702 -10.08 -0.02 -71.49
C TRP A 702 -9.40 0.68 -72.66
N TYR A 703 -9.13 1.98 -72.55
CA TYR A 703 -8.43 2.77 -73.57
C TYR A 703 -6.94 2.41 -73.70
N THR A 704 -6.24 2.17 -72.57
CA THR A 704 -4.84 1.73 -72.60
C THR A 704 -4.65 0.31 -73.13
N LYS A 705 -5.68 -0.54 -73.06
CA LYS A 705 -5.65 -1.92 -73.61
C LYS A 705 -5.92 -2.00 -75.12
N ARG A 706 -6.12 -0.85 -75.79
CA ARG A 706 -6.43 -0.74 -77.24
C ARG A 706 -5.37 0.02 -78.05
N ARG A 707 -4.19 0.25 -77.48
CA ARG A 707 -2.99 0.79 -78.17
C ARG A 707 -1.87 -0.23 -78.18
#